data_AF-A0A8C1GR36-F1
#
_entry.id   AF-A0A8C1GR36-F1
#
_cell.length_a   1.000
_cell.length_b   1.000
_cell.length_c   1.000
_cell.angle_alpha   90.00
_cell.angle_beta   90.00
_cell.angle_gamma   90.00
#
_symmetry.space_group_name_H-M   'P 1'
#
loop_
_entity.id
_entity.type
_entity.pdbx_description
1 polymer ?
#
loop_
_entity_poly.entity_id
_entity_poly.type
_entity_poly.pdbx_seq_one_letter_code
_entity_poly.pdbx_strand_id
1 'polypeptide(L)'
;MNIVSRHIFTFICKHEGCTDYGEVERDLRLSITVADQVLSQVLDDHQRFVIVHDEDSNPRSSIPDRDSLILAKTSLRLCKHDKCSGCEDLHLCRYFVCGNCRFGIKCKNSHDLKSAHNSDLLEKHDLQGLAHGELFQLLLQNDPSLLPEVCFHYNKGNGEYGSCKYKTSCTNLHLCLHFLQDDCKFGAACKRAHCFDANAQKILNARGLSPENMRKLHRLYKAKLLIASSAFKKSETVALPAVKGRTRHKSSSSTSEADHNEICLFFIRTGCSFKDKCVRFHHHLPYKWQIFQKDGITWGDLPNEEEIEKAYCSPANVLCITESSTGHQVVDFMSMTCGVSDVRRLSTASSVTKPPHFILTTEWIWYWRNDKGGWTEYGKGEDSKLVASVTSEDLEKQYLADNEKEISFTSQNHQYILKFKEMCQQNLKYKTERDVRRRPRFVSAQDVKSKIKGSESPDSSASSSVEVPPYWDKGALDNFTYKTVPLQSSSKEYQRVSSMFSRTLPRSIIHSIERVQNLSLWRVFHWQKEQMNKRNGGGAVDQRYLFHGTDESLIAAICEQNFDWRICGSHGTLYGKGSYFARDASYSDRYAKSRNGKTKKMFVALVLVGNFTRGNNTLVRPPQKPNSQSSYDSCVDNETNPAIFVVFEKFQIYPEYIIEYS
;
A
#
# COMPACT_ATOMS: atom_id res chain seq x y z
N MET A 1 -6.28 -2.31 38.35
CA MET A 1 -6.24 -0.86 37.99
C MET A 1 -6.04 0.05 39.22
N ASN A 2 -5.39 1.22 39.08
CA ASN A 2 -5.36 2.28 40.12
C ASN A 2 -6.78 2.83 40.36
N ILE A 3 -7.16 3.13 41.61
CA ILE A 3 -8.48 3.66 42.01
C ILE A 3 -8.84 4.94 41.22
N VAL A 4 -7.88 5.83 41.02
CA VAL A 4 -8.07 7.08 40.25
C VAL A 4 -8.41 6.77 38.80
N SER A 5 -7.63 5.89 38.16
CA SER A 5 -7.85 5.45 36.77
C SER A 5 -9.24 4.85 36.61
N ARG A 6 -9.63 3.95 37.53
CA ARG A 6 -10.94 3.29 37.49
C ARG A 6 -12.08 4.27 37.65
N HIS A 7 -11.93 5.27 38.52
CA HIS A 7 -12.93 6.32 38.71
C HIS A 7 -13.12 7.15 37.43
N ILE A 8 -12.03 7.65 36.84
CA ILE A 8 -12.04 8.41 35.58
C ILE A 8 -12.66 7.59 34.44
N PHE A 9 -12.22 6.33 34.27
CA PHE A 9 -12.72 5.46 33.22
C PHE A 9 -14.22 5.19 33.36
N THR A 10 -14.68 4.93 34.58
CA THR A 10 -16.11 4.71 34.87
C THR A 10 -16.93 5.97 34.60
N PHE A 11 -16.42 7.14 34.99
CA PHE A 11 -17.08 8.42 34.72
C PHE A 11 -17.25 8.65 33.21
N ILE A 12 -16.19 8.45 32.41
CA ILE A 12 -16.28 8.60 30.96
C ILE A 12 -17.27 7.60 30.35
N CYS A 13 -17.28 6.34 30.81
CA CYS A 13 -18.24 5.35 30.34
C CYS A 13 -19.70 5.71 30.68
N LYS A 14 -19.94 6.34 31.83
CA LYS A 14 -21.27 6.90 32.21
C LYS A 14 -21.68 8.06 31.31
N HIS A 15 -20.71 8.88 30.90
CA HIS A 15 -20.87 9.98 29.96
C HIS A 15 -20.73 9.51 28.50
N GLU A 16 -21.38 8.39 28.16
CA GLU A 16 -21.46 7.87 26.80
C GLU A 16 -20.12 7.54 26.12
N GLY A 17 -19.04 7.35 26.90
CA GLY A 17 -17.73 6.93 26.39
C GLY A 17 -16.83 8.06 25.89
N CYS A 18 -17.29 9.32 25.91
CA CYS A 18 -16.45 10.49 25.67
C CYS A 18 -17.00 11.75 26.37
N THR A 19 -16.11 12.58 26.91
CA THR A 19 -16.49 13.83 27.60
C THR A 19 -15.33 14.81 27.61
N ASP A 20 -15.57 16.07 27.97
CA ASP A 20 -14.49 17.06 28.12
C ASP A 20 -13.74 16.84 29.45
N TYR A 21 -12.42 17.04 29.42
CA TYR A 21 -11.57 16.79 30.58
C TYR A 21 -11.94 17.68 31.79
N GLY A 22 -12.43 18.88 31.57
CA GLY A 22 -12.90 19.77 32.62
C GLY A 22 -14.07 19.19 33.44
N GLU A 23 -14.90 18.32 32.84
CA GLU A 23 -15.94 17.59 33.57
C GLU A 23 -15.34 16.47 34.44
N VAL A 24 -14.38 15.72 33.89
CA VAL A 24 -13.65 14.69 34.61
C VAL A 24 -12.90 15.29 35.79
N GLU A 25 -12.21 16.41 35.59
CA GLU A 25 -11.48 17.11 36.64
C GLU A 25 -12.42 17.54 37.78
N ARG A 26 -13.60 18.08 37.43
CA ARG A 26 -14.59 18.52 38.42
C ARG A 26 -15.12 17.35 39.25
N ASP A 27 -15.49 16.25 38.60
CA ASP A 27 -15.96 15.04 39.28
C ASP A 27 -14.88 14.41 40.17
N LEU A 28 -13.65 14.36 39.65
CA LEU A 28 -12.51 13.81 40.37
C LEU A 28 -12.19 14.61 41.62
N ARG A 29 -12.18 15.95 41.55
CA ARG A 29 -11.93 16.84 42.72
C ARG A 29 -13.00 16.73 43.81
N LEU A 30 -14.23 16.36 43.46
CA LEU A 30 -15.31 16.14 44.43
C LEU A 30 -15.18 14.78 45.13
N SER A 31 -14.56 13.80 44.48
CA SER A 31 -14.55 12.42 44.93
C SER A 31 -13.21 11.97 45.52
N ILE A 32 -12.09 12.49 45.00
CA ILE A 32 -10.73 12.01 45.28
C ILE A 32 -9.74 13.18 45.25
N THR A 33 -8.96 13.36 46.32
CA THR A 33 -7.78 14.25 46.27
C THR A 33 -6.64 13.53 45.55
N VAL A 34 -6.21 14.05 44.42
CA VAL A 34 -5.11 13.48 43.61
C VAL A 34 -4.12 14.56 43.22
N ALA A 35 -2.83 14.23 43.29
CA ALA A 35 -1.79 15.11 42.79
C ALA A 35 -1.75 15.10 41.25
N ASP A 36 -1.51 16.25 40.65
CA ASP A 36 -1.42 16.45 39.20
C ASP A 36 -0.50 15.46 38.49
N GLN A 37 0.62 15.09 39.12
CA GLN A 37 1.57 14.10 38.59
C GLN A 37 0.96 12.69 38.49
N VAL A 38 0.17 12.28 39.49
CA VAL A 38 -0.51 10.97 39.50
C VAL A 38 -1.63 10.96 38.46
N LEU A 39 -2.35 12.07 38.33
CA LEU A 39 -3.39 12.24 37.33
C LEU A 39 -2.82 12.16 35.91
N SER A 40 -1.70 12.84 35.65
CA SER A 40 -0.99 12.78 34.37
C SER A 40 -0.56 11.35 34.02
N GLN A 41 0.04 10.60 34.96
CA GLN A 41 0.41 9.19 34.74
C GLN A 41 -0.79 8.28 34.43
N VAL A 42 -1.93 8.53 35.07
CA VAL A 42 -3.16 7.77 34.82
C VAL A 42 -3.70 8.04 33.41
N LEU A 43 -3.66 9.29 32.97
CA LEU A 43 -4.14 9.71 31.66
C LEU A 43 -3.22 9.30 30.50
N ASP A 44 -1.96 8.99 30.79
CA ASP A 44 -0.97 8.43 29.84
C ASP A 44 -1.25 6.94 29.49
N ASP A 45 -2.21 6.28 30.15
CA ASP A 45 -2.63 4.93 29.78
C ASP A 45 -3.45 4.93 28.47
N HIS A 46 -2.74 4.92 27.35
CA HIS A 46 -3.32 4.89 26.00
C HIS A 46 -4.00 3.57 25.62
N GLN A 47 -3.96 2.54 26.47
CA GLN A 47 -4.81 1.37 26.28
C GLN A 47 -6.25 1.67 26.73
N ARG A 48 -6.41 2.64 27.64
CA ARG A 48 -7.68 3.00 28.27
C ARG A 48 -8.22 4.38 27.91
N PHE A 49 -7.35 5.35 27.62
CA PHE A 49 -7.75 6.71 27.31
C PHE A 49 -7.24 7.17 25.95
N VAL A 50 -8.05 7.95 25.25
CA VAL A 50 -7.64 8.75 24.10
C VAL A 50 -7.97 10.19 24.41
N ILE A 51 -6.98 11.07 24.34
CA ILE A 51 -7.14 12.50 24.62
C ILE A 51 -6.93 13.24 23.30
N VAL A 52 -7.90 14.07 22.94
CA VAL A 52 -7.87 14.91 21.75
C VAL A 52 -7.73 16.34 22.21
N HIS A 53 -6.57 16.92 21.92
CA HIS A 53 -6.22 18.30 22.23
C HIS A 53 -6.66 19.23 21.09
N ASP A 54 -7.02 20.47 21.43
CA ASP A 54 -7.31 21.51 20.45
C ASP A 54 -6.02 22.04 19.80
N GLU A 55 -6.07 22.54 18.56
CA GLU A 55 -4.90 23.00 17.80
C GLU A 55 -4.18 24.19 18.47
N ASP A 56 -4.87 24.92 19.37
CA ASP A 56 -4.35 26.07 20.13
C ASP A 56 -3.80 25.70 21.53
N SER A 57 -3.82 24.42 21.92
CA SER A 57 -3.42 23.98 23.27
C SER A 57 -1.90 24.01 23.49
N ASN A 58 -1.47 24.37 24.70
CA ASN A 58 -0.05 24.54 25.06
C ASN A 58 0.66 23.18 25.21
N PRO A 59 1.61 22.80 24.33
CA PRO A 59 2.19 21.46 24.28
C PRO A 59 3.13 21.12 25.45
N ARG A 60 3.29 22.01 26.44
CA ARG A 60 4.15 21.82 27.62
C ARG A 60 3.42 21.39 28.89
N SER A 61 2.09 21.32 28.87
CA SER A 61 1.28 20.87 30.01
C SER A 61 1.14 19.34 30.03
N SER A 62 1.50 18.69 31.15
CA SER A 62 1.28 17.25 31.36
C SER A 62 -0.18 16.88 31.66
N ILE A 63 -1.04 17.88 31.84
CA ILE A 63 -2.47 17.75 32.10
C ILE A 63 -3.25 18.34 30.91
N PRO A 64 -4.28 17.66 30.39
CA PRO A 64 -5.10 18.19 29.30
C PRO A 64 -5.78 19.50 29.67
N ASP A 65 -5.97 20.38 28.70
CA ASP A 65 -6.81 21.57 28.89
C ASP A 65 -8.25 21.16 29.18
N ARG A 66 -9.01 22.02 29.86
CA ARG A 66 -10.39 21.71 30.28
C ARG A 66 -11.31 21.34 29.12
N ASP A 67 -11.07 21.89 27.94
CA ASP A 67 -11.86 21.65 26.74
C ASP A 67 -11.33 20.46 25.90
N SER A 68 -10.27 19.78 26.37
CA SER A 68 -9.74 18.59 25.70
C SER A 68 -10.72 17.43 25.83
N LEU A 69 -11.06 16.79 24.70
CA LEU A 69 -11.98 15.67 24.68
C LEU A 69 -11.24 14.38 25.11
N ILE A 70 -11.76 13.68 26.11
CA ILE A 70 -11.25 12.39 26.58
C ILE A 70 -12.23 11.26 26.27
N LEU A 71 -11.72 10.17 25.70
CA LEU A 71 -12.51 8.99 25.29
C LEU A 71 -12.03 7.72 26.00
N ALA A 72 -12.98 6.85 26.33
CA ALA A 72 -12.72 5.54 26.89
C ALA A 72 -12.40 4.51 25.79
N LYS A 73 -11.31 3.77 25.97
CA LYS A 73 -10.79 2.79 25.02
C LYS A 73 -10.68 1.41 25.66
N THR A 74 -10.90 0.37 24.87
CA THR A 74 -10.68 -1.02 25.26
C THR A 74 -10.23 -1.86 24.08
N SER A 75 -9.44 -2.90 24.33
CA SER A 75 -9.06 -3.91 23.33
C SER A 75 -10.10 -5.03 23.19
N LEU A 76 -11.08 -5.12 24.10
CA LEU A 76 -12.08 -6.19 24.12
C LEU A 76 -13.04 -6.11 22.91
N ARG A 77 -13.29 -7.24 22.24
CA ARG A 77 -14.17 -7.35 21.05
C ARG A 77 -15.22 -8.45 21.23
N LEU A 78 -16.19 -8.51 20.32
CA LEU A 78 -17.10 -9.65 20.25
C LEU A 78 -16.54 -10.79 19.41
N CYS A 79 -16.65 -12.01 19.92
CA CYS A 79 -16.26 -13.20 19.18
C CYS A 79 -17.21 -13.42 17.99
N LYS A 80 -16.63 -13.88 16.87
CA LYS A 80 -17.37 -14.18 15.63
C LYS A 80 -17.67 -15.66 15.42
N HIS A 81 -17.28 -16.52 16.36
CA HIS A 81 -17.38 -17.97 16.26
C HIS A 81 -18.23 -18.54 17.40
N ASP A 82 -19.06 -19.54 17.09
CA ASP A 82 -20.00 -20.14 18.05
C ASP A 82 -19.34 -21.18 18.98
N LYS A 83 -18.07 -21.55 18.72
CA LYS A 83 -17.28 -22.50 19.50
C LYS A 83 -15.78 -22.16 19.42
N CYS A 84 -15.20 -21.77 20.54
CA CYS A 84 -13.79 -21.41 20.64
C CYS A 84 -13.24 -21.83 22.01
N SER A 85 -12.01 -22.34 22.01
CA SER A 85 -11.25 -22.70 23.21
C SER A 85 -10.13 -21.68 23.40
N GLY A 86 -10.06 -21.04 24.58
CA GLY A 86 -9.05 -20.01 24.86
C GLY A 86 -9.27 -18.69 24.12
N CYS A 87 -10.53 -18.30 23.91
CA CYS A 87 -10.86 -17.05 23.21
C CYS A 87 -10.58 -15.83 24.10
N GLU A 88 -10.05 -14.75 23.54
CA GLU A 88 -9.86 -13.47 24.26
C GLU A 88 -10.98 -12.45 23.98
N ASP A 89 -12.04 -12.87 23.28
CA ASP A 89 -13.19 -12.04 22.92
C ASP A 89 -14.45 -12.43 23.72
N LEU A 90 -15.36 -11.47 23.90
CA LEU A 90 -16.64 -11.69 24.58
C LEU A 90 -17.56 -12.58 23.76
N HIS A 91 -18.13 -13.59 24.42
CA HIS A 91 -19.16 -14.45 23.86
C HIS A 91 -20.52 -13.84 24.16
N LEU A 92 -20.93 -12.89 23.32
CA LEU A 92 -22.22 -12.22 23.43
C LEU A 92 -22.91 -12.13 22.07
N CYS A 93 -24.24 -12.14 22.11
CA CYS A 93 -25.04 -11.86 20.95
C CYS A 93 -24.80 -10.42 20.48
N ARG A 94 -24.34 -10.28 19.23
CA ARG A 94 -24.19 -8.98 18.58
C ARG A 94 -25.44 -8.11 18.70
N TYR A 95 -26.62 -8.65 18.41
CA TYR A 95 -27.87 -7.89 18.43
C TYR A 95 -28.26 -7.47 19.85
N PHE A 96 -27.81 -8.19 20.88
CA PHE A 96 -28.00 -7.81 22.26
C PHE A 96 -27.15 -6.60 22.61
N VAL A 97 -25.87 -6.61 22.24
CA VAL A 97 -24.96 -5.46 22.40
C VAL A 97 -25.43 -4.24 21.60
N CYS A 98 -25.95 -4.44 20.39
CA CYS A 98 -26.55 -3.35 19.60
C CYS A 98 -27.92 -2.89 20.11
N GLY A 99 -28.50 -3.57 21.11
CA GLY A 99 -29.74 -3.18 21.81
C GLY A 99 -31.06 -3.61 21.14
N ASN A 100 -31.03 -4.50 20.15
CA ASN A 100 -32.21 -4.91 19.38
C ASN A 100 -32.25 -6.42 19.06
N CYS A 101 -31.93 -7.28 20.04
CA CYS A 101 -32.06 -8.72 19.88
C CYS A 101 -33.52 -9.16 19.97
N ARG A 102 -34.08 -9.63 18.85
CA ARG A 102 -35.49 -10.06 18.75
C ARG A 102 -35.79 -11.39 19.45
N PHE A 103 -34.76 -12.16 19.81
CA PHE A 103 -34.92 -13.50 20.37
C PHE A 103 -34.87 -13.54 21.90
N GLY A 104 -34.42 -12.46 22.56
CA GLY A 104 -34.33 -12.36 24.02
C GLY A 104 -33.67 -13.59 24.65
N ILE A 105 -34.32 -14.18 25.65
CA ILE A 105 -33.86 -15.39 26.35
C ILE A 105 -33.77 -16.65 25.46
N LYS A 106 -34.41 -16.65 24.28
CA LYS A 106 -34.37 -17.77 23.31
C LYS A 106 -33.27 -17.59 22.27
N CYS A 107 -32.39 -16.60 22.42
CA CYS A 107 -31.30 -16.37 21.49
C CYS A 107 -30.30 -17.54 21.55
N LYS A 108 -29.83 -17.99 20.37
CA LYS A 108 -28.77 -19.00 20.27
C LYS A 108 -27.40 -18.48 20.73
N ASN A 109 -27.21 -17.17 20.65
CA ASN A 109 -26.00 -16.50 21.09
C ASN A 109 -26.17 -16.02 22.54
N SER A 110 -25.12 -16.13 23.35
CA SER A 110 -25.18 -15.81 24.77
C SER A 110 -25.58 -14.35 25.03
N HIS A 111 -26.46 -14.12 26.00
CA HIS A 111 -26.74 -12.80 26.56
C HIS A 111 -26.15 -12.66 27.98
N ASP A 112 -25.36 -13.65 28.40
CA ASP A 112 -24.88 -13.75 29.77
C ASP A 112 -23.48 -13.14 29.92
N LEU A 113 -23.48 -11.89 30.39
CA LEU A 113 -22.25 -11.17 30.77
C LEU A 113 -21.56 -11.80 31.99
N LYS A 114 -22.30 -12.55 32.82
CA LYS A 114 -21.80 -13.20 34.04
C LYS A 114 -21.39 -14.66 33.82
N SER A 115 -21.38 -15.13 32.58
CA SER A 115 -20.77 -16.42 32.26
C SER A 115 -19.31 -16.40 32.68
N ALA A 116 -18.79 -17.54 33.15
CA ALA A 116 -17.41 -17.65 33.65
C ALA A 116 -16.40 -17.02 32.69
N HIS A 117 -16.47 -17.38 31.41
CA HIS A 117 -15.63 -16.81 30.35
C HIS A 117 -15.72 -15.28 30.23
N ASN A 118 -16.93 -14.73 30.16
CA ASN A 118 -17.10 -13.28 30.01
C ASN A 118 -16.69 -12.54 31.28
N SER A 119 -16.96 -13.11 32.46
CA SER A 119 -16.54 -12.53 33.74
C SER A 119 -15.04 -12.50 33.90
N ASP A 120 -14.34 -13.59 33.55
CA ASP A 120 -12.87 -13.65 33.57
C ASP A 120 -12.26 -12.59 32.64
N LEU A 121 -12.81 -12.40 31.44
CA LEU A 121 -12.36 -11.36 30.51
C LEU A 121 -12.69 -9.95 31.02
N LEU A 122 -13.89 -9.73 31.55
CA LEU A 122 -14.26 -8.42 32.11
C LEU A 122 -13.37 -8.06 33.30
N GLU A 123 -13.04 -9.03 34.17
CA GLU A 123 -12.10 -8.84 35.27
C GLU A 123 -10.67 -8.57 34.76
N LYS A 124 -10.18 -9.35 33.80
CA LYS A 124 -8.86 -9.15 33.15
C LYS A 124 -8.72 -7.75 32.55
N HIS A 125 -9.81 -7.16 32.07
CA HIS A 125 -9.83 -5.81 31.49
C HIS A 125 -10.30 -4.71 32.48
N ASP A 126 -10.50 -5.03 33.76
CA ASP A 126 -11.04 -4.14 34.81
C ASP A 126 -12.40 -3.47 34.43
N LEU A 127 -13.31 -4.20 33.78
CA LEU A 127 -14.63 -3.72 33.29
C LEU A 127 -15.84 -4.28 34.07
N GLN A 128 -15.62 -5.13 35.08
CA GLN A 128 -16.66 -5.77 35.87
C GLN A 128 -17.59 -4.81 36.65
N GLY A 129 -17.15 -3.56 36.84
CA GLY A 129 -17.93 -2.52 37.53
C GLY A 129 -18.87 -1.70 36.65
N LEU A 130 -18.86 -1.92 35.33
CA LEU A 130 -19.71 -1.18 34.40
C LEU A 130 -21.11 -1.79 34.28
N ALA A 131 -22.12 -0.93 34.21
CA ALA A 131 -23.47 -1.34 33.86
C ALA A 131 -23.53 -1.81 32.39
N HIS A 132 -24.54 -2.62 32.05
CA HIS A 132 -24.68 -3.17 30.69
C HIS A 132 -24.68 -2.08 29.60
N GLY A 133 -25.39 -0.97 29.84
CA GLY A 133 -25.46 0.14 28.89
C GLY A 133 -24.10 0.83 28.65
N GLU A 134 -23.33 1.03 29.73
CA GLU A 134 -22.00 1.63 29.69
C GLU A 134 -21.01 0.72 28.92
N LEU A 135 -21.04 -0.58 29.21
CA LEU A 135 -20.22 -1.57 28.53
C LEU A 135 -20.56 -1.68 27.03
N PHE A 136 -21.85 -1.69 26.68
CA PHE A 136 -22.27 -1.79 25.28
C PHE A 136 -21.92 -0.54 24.49
N GLN A 137 -22.08 0.65 25.08
CA GLN A 137 -21.59 1.90 24.49
C GLN A 137 -20.08 1.85 24.24
N LEU A 138 -19.30 1.41 25.24
CA LEU A 138 -17.85 1.25 25.12
C LEU A 138 -17.48 0.28 23.99
N LEU A 139 -18.19 -0.85 23.86
CA LEU A 139 -17.97 -1.80 22.76
C LEU A 139 -18.36 -1.21 21.40
N LEU A 140 -19.48 -0.48 21.29
CA LEU A 140 -19.94 0.12 20.02
C LEU A 140 -18.93 1.11 19.43
N GLN A 141 -18.22 1.88 20.26
CA GLN A 141 -17.18 2.80 19.80
C GLN A 141 -15.80 2.14 19.55
N ASN A 142 -15.50 1.01 20.21
CA ASN A 142 -14.18 0.34 20.13
C ASN A 142 -14.13 -0.87 19.17
N ASP A 143 -15.22 -1.62 18.99
CA ASP A 143 -15.29 -2.78 18.10
C ASP A 143 -15.70 -2.37 16.67
N PRO A 144 -14.79 -2.44 15.69
CA PRO A 144 -15.08 -1.99 14.33
C PRO A 144 -16.22 -2.76 13.66
N SER A 145 -16.49 -3.99 14.12
CA SER A 145 -17.51 -4.86 13.53
C SER A 145 -18.93 -4.46 13.92
N LEU A 146 -19.14 -3.76 15.04
CA LEU A 146 -20.48 -3.49 15.60
C LEU A 146 -21.24 -2.39 14.85
N LEU A 147 -20.55 -1.35 14.40
CA LEU A 147 -21.15 -0.29 13.57
C LEU A 147 -20.90 -0.55 12.08
N PRO A 148 -21.90 -0.33 11.20
CA PRO A 148 -21.71 -0.42 9.76
C PRO A 148 -20.55 0.46 9.26
N GLU A 149 -19.96 0.10 8.13
CA GLU A 149 -18.94 0.95 7.51
C GLU A 149 -19.57 2.13 6.76
N VAL A 150 -18.88 3.27 6.77
CA VAL A 150 -19.21 4.42 5.91
C VAL A 150 -18.63 4.15 4.52
N CYS A 151 -19.45 4.33 3.48
CA CYS A 151 -19.07 4.06 2.12
C CYS A 151 -17.97 5.03 1.65
N PHE A 152 -16.77 4.49 1.44
CA PHE A 152 -15.63 5.25 0.93
C PHE A 152 -15.89 5.84 -0.45
N HIS A 153 -16.52 5.07 -1.36
CA HIS A 153 -16.82 5.53 -2.71
C HIS A 153 -17.90 6.61 -2.74
N TYR A 154 -18.85 6.58 -1.81
CA TYR A 154 -19.82 7.66 -1.63
C TYR A 154 -19.11 8.97 -1.28
N ASN A 155 -18.06 8.93 -0.46
CA ASN A 155 -17.27 10.10 -0.08
C ASN A 155 -16.25 10.56 -1.15
N LYS A 156 -16.25 9.98 -2.35
CA LYS A 156 -15.34 10.34 -3.45
C LYS A 156 -16.06 10.63 -4.75
N GLY A 157 -15.50 11.53 -5.56
CA GLY A 157 -16.03 11.86 -6.89
C GLY A 157 -17.34 12.66 -6.88
N ASN A 158 -17.79 13.00 -8.09
CA ASN A 158 -18.88 13.93 -8.33
C ASN A 158 -20.24 13.21 -8.43
N GLY A 159 -21.34 13.94 -8.19
CA GLY A 159 -22.72 13.41 -8.25
C GLY A 159 -23.33 13.05 -6.88
N GLU A 160 -24.63 12.73 -6.89
CA GLU A 160 -25.46 12.46 -5.68
C GLU A 160 -24.93 11.29 -4.84
N TYR A 161 -24.43 10.23 -5.49
CA TYR A 161 -23.87 9.05 -4.83
C TYR A 161 -22.34 8.99 -4.86
N GLY A 162 -21.69 10.10 -5.23
CA GLY A 162 -20.26 10.12 -5.53
C GLY A 162 -19.87 9.04 -6.55
N SER A 163 -18.84 8.27 -6.23
CA SER A 163 -18.32 7.18 -7.06
C SER A 163 -18.93 5.82 -6.71
N CYS A 164 -19.94 5.77 -5.83
CA CYS A 164 -20.57 4.52 -5.42
C CYS A 164 -21.46 3.96 -6.53
N LYS A 165 -21.04 2.84 -7.13
CA LYS A 165 -21.79 2.16 -8.21
C LYS A 165 -23.10 1.52 -7.73
N TYR A 166 -23.20 1.22 -6.44
CA TYR A 166 -24.36 0.53 -5.85
C TYR A 166 -25.50 1.47 -5.47
N LYS A 167 -25.26 2.79 -5.39
CA LYS A 167 -26.29 3.80 -5.08
C LYS A 167 -27.13 3.39 -3.87
N THR A 168 -28.46 3.34 -3.99
CA THR A 168 -29.40 2.93 -2.94
C THR A 168 -29.32 1.45 -2.55
N SER A 169 -28.67 0.60 -3.36
CA SER A 169 -28.41 -0.82 -3.04
C SER A 169 -27.11 -1.04 -2.26
N CYS A 170 -26.35 0.02 -1.96
CA CYS A 170 -25.13 -0.09 -1.16
C CYS A 170 -25.44 -0.55 0.27
N THR A 171 -24.67 -1.50 0.78
CA THR A 171 -24.80 -2.00 2.15
C THR A 171 -24.02 -1.18 3.19
N ASN A 172 -23.24 -0.19 2.73
CA ASN A 172 -22.47 0.72 3.56
C ASN A 172 -23.18 2.08 3.67
N LEU A 173 -22.96 2.80 4.76
CA LEU A 173 -23.63 4.07 5.01
C LEU A 173 -23.15 5.16 4.06
N HIS A 174 -24.09 5.81 3.38
CA HIS A 174 -23.84 6.96 2.53
C HIS A 174 -23.92 8.24 3.35
N LEU A 175 -22.91 8.48 4.17
CA LEU A 175 -22.79 9.68 5.02
C LEU A 175 -21.48 10.39 4.73
N CYS A 176 -21.48 11.72 4.87
CA CYS A 176 -20.27 12.52 4.81
C CYS A 176 -19.31 12.11 5.92
N LEU A 177 -18.09 11.69 5.57
CA LEU A 177 -17.09 11.30 6.57
C LEU A 177 -16.68 12.50 7.43
N HIS A 178 -16.54 13.68 6.83
CA HIS A 178 -16.19 14.92 7.53
C HIS A 178 -17.30 15.40 8.49
N PHE A 179 -18.56 15.11 8.18
CA PHE A 179 -19.67 15.39 9.10
C PHE A 179 -19.59 14.53 10.36
N LEU A 180 -19.22 13.26 10.21
CA LEU A 180 -19.03 12.35 11.34
C LEU A 180 -17.78 12.68 12.17
N GLN A 181 -16.88 13.53 11.66
CA GLN A 181 -15.68 14.01 12.32
C GLN A 181 -15.82 15.43 12.88
N ASP A 182 -16.96 16.09 12.66
CA ASP A 182 -17.22 17.50 12.98
C ASP A 182 -16.28 18.51 12.28
N ASP A 183 -15.67 18.14 11.15
CA ASP A 183 -14.73 18.99 10.39
C ASP A 183 -15.24 19.35 8.97
N CYS A 184 -16.52 19.11 8.69
CA CYS A 184 -17.08 19.40 7.37
C CYS A 184 -17.24 20.92 7.12
N LYS A 185 -16.29 21.47 6.36
CA LYS A 185 -16.26 22.91 5.98
C LYS A 185 -17.42 23.36 5.09
N PHE A 186 -18.19 22.44 4.51
CA PHE A 186 -19.27 22.76 3.58
C PHE A 186 -20.65 22.89 4.24
N GLY A 187 -20.80 22.46 5.51
CA GLY A 187 -22.06 22.57 6.25
C GLY A 187 -23.27 22.04 5.44
N ALA A 188 -24.35 22.82 5.39
CA ALA A 188 -25.56 22.49 4.63
C ALA A 188 -25.34 22.44 3.10
N ALA A 189 -24.28 23.06 2.57
CA ALA A 189 -23.92 23.03 1.16
C ALA A 189 -23.09 21.79 0.77
N CYS A 190 -22.82 20.89 1.73
CA CYS A 190 -22.10 19.67 1.46
C CYS A 190 -22.87 18.78 0.47
N LYS A 191 -22.17 18.28 -0.56
CA LYS A 191 -22.72 17.34 -1.55
C LYS A 191 -22.88 15.91 -0.99
N ARG A 192 -22.65 15.71 0.31
CA ARG A 192 -22.71 14.42 1.00
C ARG A 192 -23.66 14.54 2.19
N ALA A 193 -24.36 13.46 2.54
CA ALA A 193 -25.42 13.49 3.52
C ALA A 193 -24.89 13.78 4.94
N HIS A 194 -25.51 14.76 5.60
CA HIS A 194 -25.29 15.14 7.02
C HIS A 194 -26.46 14.69 7.91
N CYS A 195 -27.26 13.75 7.43
CA CYS A 195 -28.35 13.16 8.21
C CYS A 195 -28.44 11.66 7.91
N PHE A 196 -28.90 10.90 8.90
CA PHE A 196 -29.20 9.48 8.76
C PHE A 196 -30.56 9.34 8.06
N ASP A 197 -30.53 9.37 6.73
CA ASP A 197 -31.73 9.25 5.90
C ASP A 197 -32.43 7.87 6.04
N ALA A 198 -33.56 7.69 5.36
CA ALA A 198 -34.34 6.46 5.42
C ALA A 198 -33.53 5.20 5.00
N ASN A 199 -32.56 5.36 4.09
CA ASN A 199 -31.71 4.26 3.66
C ASN A 199 -30.64 3.91 4.71
N ALA A 200 -30.01 4.92 5.31
CA ALA A 200 -29.13 4.74 6.46
C ALA A 200 -29.87 4.05 7.60
N GLN A 201 -31.10 4.49 7.92
CA GLN A 201 -31.95 3.90 8.94
C GLN A 201 -32.25 2.41 8.66
N LYS A 202 -32.49 2.05 7.39
CA LYS A 202 -32.67 0.66 6.96
C LYS A 202 -31.41 -0.19 7.21
N ILE A 203 -30.23 0.33 6.87
CA ILE A 203 -28.94 -0.36 7.10
C ILE A 203 -28.68 -0.56 8.60
N LEU A 204 -28.93 0.48 9.41
CA LEU A 204 -28.75 0.46 10.86
C LEU A 204 -29.71 -0.53 11.54
N ASN A 205 -30.99 -0.53 11.14
CA ASN A 205 -31.99 -1.48 11.60
C ASN A 205 -31.62 -2.93 11.22
N ALA A 206 -31.17 -3.15 9.98
CA ALA A 206 -30.72 -4.48 9.52
C ALA A 206 -29.50 -4.99 10.30
N ARG A 207 -28.68 -4.08 10.84
CA ARG A 207 -27.51 -4.37 11.67
C ARG A 207 -27.82 -4.49 13.16
N GLY A 208 -29.08 -4.31 13.55
CA GLY A 208 -29.54 -4.57 14.92
C GLY A 208 -29.39 -3.41 15.88
N LEU A 209 -29.19 -2.19 15.41
CA LEU A 209 -29.09 -1.03 16.29
C LEU A 209 -30.47 -0.65 16.85
N SER A 210 -30.52 -0.33 18.14
CA SER A 210 -31.72 0.16 18.82
C SER A 210 -31.99 1.64 18.48
N PRO A 211 -33.25 2.10 18.60
CA PRO A 211 -33.58 3.53 18.46
C PRO A 211 -32.79 4.42 19.42
N GLU A 212 -32.48 3.92 20.62
CA GLU A 212 -31.67 4.65 21.60
C GLU A 212 -30.24 4.86 21.10
N ASN A 213 -29.60 3.81 20.58
CA ASN A 213 -28.27 3.90 20.00
C ASN A 213 -28.26 4.79 18.75
N MET A 214 -29.35 4.81 17.98
CA MET A 214 -29.50 5.67 16.80
C MET A 214 -29.43 7.16 17.12
N ARG A 215 -29.99 7.58 18.26
CA ARG A 215 -29.90 8.99 18.72
C ARG A 215 -28.46 9.42 19.01
N LYS A 216 -27.58 8.48 19.34
CA LYS A 216 -26.18 8.72 19.73
C LYS A 216 -25.18 8.37 18.61
N LEU A 217 -25.66 8.03 17.40
CA LEU A 217 -24.81 7.50 16.33
C LEU A 217 -23.71 8.45 15.87
N HIS A 218 -24.01 9.74 15.75
CA HIS A 218 -23.01 10.73 15.34
C HIS A 218 -21.83 10.76 16.33
N ARG A 219 -22.12 10.82 17.64
CA ARG A 219 -21.11 10.70 18.71
C ARG A 219 -20.35 9.37 18.67
N LEU A 220 -21.04 8.26 18.49
CA LEU A 220 -20.43 6.92 18.38
C LEU A 220 -19.46 6.82 17.20
N TYR A 221 -19.82 7.36 16.03
CA TYR A 221 -18.93 7.39 14.87
C TYR A 221 -17.75 8.34 15.08
N LYS A 222 -17.96 9.52 15.67
CA LYS A 222 -16.88 10.43 16.05
C LYS A 222 -15.88 9.75 16.98
N ALA A 223 -16.38 9.14 18.06
CA ALA A 223 -15.55 8.39 19.01
C ALA A 223 -14.78 7.25 18.33
N LYS A 224 -15.46 6.43 17.50
CA LYS A 224 -14.83 5.36 16.72
C LYS A 224 -13.72 5.87 15.79
N LEU A 225 -13.94 6.97 15.08
CA LEU A 225 -12.96 7.55 14.16
C LEU A 225 -11.75 8.16 14.90
N LEU A 226 -11.97 8.82 16.04
CA LEU A 226 -10.91 9.38 16.89
C LEU A 226 -10.07 8.28 17.57
N ILE A 227 -10.72 7.23 18.08
CA ILE A 227 -10.02 6.06 18.62
C ILE A 227 -9.18 5.40 17.52
N ALA A 228 -9.72 5.25 16.31
CA ALA A 228 -8.99 4.69 15.19
C ALA A 228 -7.79 5.56 14.76
N SER A 229 -7.93 6.89 14.72
CA SER A 229 -6.83 7.81 14.36
C SER A 229 -5.72 7.86 15.42
N SER A 230 -6.07 7.75 16.71
CA SER A 230 -5.09 7.69 17.81
C SER A 230 -4.17 6.47 17.75
N ALA A 231 -4.67 5.33 17.22
CA ALA A 231 -3.86 4.14 17.01
C ALA A 231 -2.77 4.34 15.93
N PHE A 232 -2.96 5.29 15.00
CA PHE A 232 -1.97 5.63 13.98
C PHE A 232 -0.95 6.68 14.47
N LYS A 233 -1.32 7.57 15.40
CA LYS A 233 -0.41 8.59 15.97
C LYS A 233 0.67 8.01 16.90
N LYS A 234 0.50 6.77 17.41
CA LYS A 234 1.41 6.17 18.41
C LYS A 234 2.71 5.56 17.85
N SER A 235 2.96 5.70 16.55
CA SER A 235 4.29 5.47 15.99
C SER A 235 5.18 6.72 16.01
N GLU A 236 4.70 7.87 16.51
CA GLU A 236 5.34 9.19 16.35
C GLU A 236 5.58 10.00 17.65
N THR A 237 5.57 9.42 18.87
CA THR A 237 5.72 10.20 20.13
C THR A 237 7.08 10.04 20.85
N VAL A 238 8.09 10.75 20.33
CA VAL A 238 9.14 11.50 21.08
C VAL A 238 9.29 12.85 20.35
N ALA A 239 9.04 13.99 20.99
CA ALA A 239 9.04 15.35 20.39
C ALA A 239 10.48 15.90 20.19
N LEU A 240 10.97 16.58 19.11
CA LEU A 240 10.50 17.55 18.07
C LEU A 240 10.90 19.04 18.36
N PRO A 241 11.21 19.89 17.33
CA PRO A 241 10.14 20.62 16.60
C PRO A 241 10.28 20.75 15.05
N ALA A 242 9.13 20.55 14.37
CA ALA A 242 8.61 21.09 13.07
C ALA A 242 9.56 21.15 11.85
N VAL A 243 9.33 20.51 10.70
CA VAL A 243 8.12 20.32 9.85
C VAL A 243 8.25 18.95 9.10
N LYS A 244 7.16 18.47 8.46
CA LYS A 244 6.92 17.21 7.70
C LYS A 244 6.17 16.12 8.45
N GLY A 245 4.91 15.95 8.05
CA GLY A 245 4.17 14.72 8.24
C GLY A 245 4.70 13.60 7.36
N ARG A 246 4.58 12.37 7.86
CA ARG A 246 4.43 11.16 7.05
C ARG A 246 3.77 10.05 7.88
N THR A 247 2.49 9.91 7.63
CA THR A 247 1.83 8.64 7.25
C THR A 247 2.68 7.36 7.35
N ARG A 248 2.19 6.38 8.14
CA ARG A 248 2.07 4.93 7.83
C ARG A 248 1.69 4.14 9.11
N HIS A 249 1.00 3.00 9.12
CA HIS A 249 0.83 1.98 8.10
C HIS A 249 -0.54 1.28 8.21
N LYS A 250 -1.25 1.22 7.06
CA LYS A 250 -2.30 0.24 6.75
C LYS A 250 -1.66 -1.06 6.26
N SER A 251 -2.27 -2.19 6.61
CA SER A 251 -2.19 -3.47 5.89
C SER A 251 -3.61 -3.83 5.40
N SER A 252 -3.84 -4.32 4.18
CA SER A 252 -2.91 -4.66 3.10
C SER A 252 -3.62 -4.61 1.74
N SER A 253 -3.60 -3.44 1.09
CA SER A 253 -3.46 -3.35 -0.37
C SER A 253 -2.01 -2.89 -0.60
N SER A 254 -1.10 -3.79 -0.96
CA SER A 254 0.31 -3.42 -1.10
C SER A 254 0.57 -2.72 -2.44
N THR A 255 0.13 -1.47 -2.56
CA THR A 255 0.90 -0.45 -3.30
C THR A 255 1.68 0.34 -2.26
N SER A 256 2.99 0.41 -2.42
CA SER A 256 3.87 1.09 -1.46
C SER A 256 3.61 2.60 -1.48
N GLU A 257 3.85 3.36 -0.41
CA GLU A 257 3.87 4.84 -0.53
C GLU A 257 4.92 5.31 -1.54
N ALA A 258 5.95 4.48 -1.79
CA ALA A 258 6.91 4.75 -2.85
C ALA A 258 6.20 4.84 -4.21
N ASP A 259 5.18 4.04 -4.47
CA ASP A 259 4.37 4.11 -5.70
C ASP A 259 3.54 5.40 -5.79
N HIS A 260 3.21 6.07 -4.69
CA HIS A 260 2.47 7.35 -4.69
C HIS A 260 3.39 8.57 -4.88
N ASN A 261 4.67 8.45 -4.53
CA ASN A 261 5.66 9.53 -4.66
C ASN A 261 6.62 9.32 -5.85
N GLU A 262 6.39 8.29 -6.66
CA GLU A 262 7.18 7.99 -7.86
C GLU A 262 6.54 8.64 -9.10
N ILE A 263 7.38 9.16 -10.00
CA ILE A 263 6.97 9.67 -11.30
C ILE A 263 6.70 8.49 -12.24
N CYS A 264 5.55 8.53 -12.91
CA CYS A 264 5.10 7.50 -13.83
C CYS A 264 5.96 7.45 -15.09
N LEU A 265 6.83 6.43 -15.20
CA LEU A 265 7.65 6.19 -16.39
C LEU A 265 6.82 6.08 -17.69
N PHE A 266 5.61 5.54 -17.62
CA PHE A 266 4.71 5.44 -18.77
C PHE A 266 4.17 6.79 -19.23
N PHE A 267 3.94 7.72 -18.29
CA PHE A 267 3.51 9.07 -18.64
C PHE A 267 4.59 9.82 -19.40
N ILE A 268 5.86 9.71 -18.98
CA ILE A 268 6.99 10.38 -19.65
C ILE A 268 7.16 9.88 -21.10
N ARG A 269 6.89 8.60 -21.38
CA ARG A 269 7.16 7.98 -22.69
C ARG A 269 6.01 8.09 -23.69
N THR A 270 4.80 7.70 -23.30
CA THR A 270 3.68 7.45 -24.24
C THR A 270 2.35 8.02 -23.80
N GLY A 271 2.32 8.70 -22.66
CA GLY A 271 1.08 9.09 -22.00
C GLY A 271 0.47 7.90 -21.25
N CYS A 272 0.28 8.06 -19.94
CA CYS A 272 -0.24 6.97 -19.13
C CYS A 272 -1.71 6.68 -19.45
N SER A 273 -2.01 5.44 -19.84
CA SER A 273 -3.36 4.97 -20.19
C SER A 273 -4.38 5.10 -19.05
N PHE A 274 -3.91 5.19 -17.80
CA PHE A 274 -4.78 5.41 -16.64
C PHE A 274 -5.24 6.85 -16.44
N LYS A 275 -4.61 7.84 -17.09
CA LYS A 275 -4.95 9.26 -16.92
C LYS A 275 -5.08 9.61 -15.43
N ASP A 276 -6.21 10.17 -15.01
CA ASP A 276 -6.47 10.62 -13.64
C ASP A 276 -6.63 9.48 -12.60
N LYS A 277 -6.62 8.22 -13.05
CA LYS A 277 -6.68 7.03 -12.18
C LYS A 277 -5.29 6.48 -11.84
N CYS A 278 -4.22 7.04 -12.40
CA CYS A 278 -2.85 6.61 -12.10
C CYS A 278 -2.48 7.00 -10.67
N VAL A 279 -1.90 6.06 -9.92
CA VAL A 279 -1.47 6.29 -8.54
C VAL A 279 -0.10 7.01 -8.44
N ARG A 280 0.66 7.05 -9.55
CA ARG A 280 1.98 7.70 -9.69
C ARG A 280 1.84 9.12 -10.23
N PHE A 281 2.82 9.98 -9.96
CA PHE A 281 2.83 11.36 -10.44
C PHE A 281 3.05 11.42 -11.97
N HIS A 282 2.22 12.20 -12.65
CA HIS A 282 2.38 12.48 -14.07
C HIS A 282 3.20 13.75 -14.26
N HIS A 283 4.44 13.59 -14.71
CA HIS A 283 5.35 14.68 -14.98
C HIS A 283 6.26 14.31 -16.17
N HIS A 284 6.73 15.30 -16.92
CA HIS A 284 7.40 15.10 -18.21
C HIS A 284 8.92 14.89 -18.08
N LEU A 285 9.49 15.10 -16.90
CA LEU A 285 10.89 14.83 -16.55
C LEU A 285 11.00 13.69 -15.52
N PRO A 286 12.15 13.01 -15.40
CA PRO A 286 12.34 11.92 -14.43
C PRO A 286 12.50 12.38 -12.97
N TYR A 287 12.43 13.70 -12.75
CA TYR A 287 12.47 14.37 -11.47
C TYR A 287 11.42 15.49 -11.45
N LYS A 288 11.00 15.89 -10.26
CA LYS A 288 10.14 17.06 -10.05
C LYS A 288 10.46 17.67 -8.68
N TRP A 289 10.62 18.98 -8.63
CA TRP A 289 10.92 19.71 -7.40
C TRP A 289 9.71 20.46 -6.87
N GLN A 290 9.42 20.30 -5.59
CA GLN A 290 8.26 20.91 -4.95
C GLN A 290 8.61 21.52 -3.60
N ILE A 291 7.91 22.61 -3.27
CA ILE A 291 8.01 23.34 -2.01
C ILE A 291 6.69 23.24 -1.24
N PHE A 292 6.77 23.02 0.06
CA PHE A 292 5.63 22.93 0.94
C PHE A 292 5.06 24.33 1.21
N GLN A 293 3.79 24.52 0.88
CA GLN A 293 3.15 25.82 0.98
C GLN A 293 2.85 26.18 2.43
N LYS A 294 2.66 27.49 2.67
CA LYS A 294 2.34 28.03 4.00
C LYS A 294 0.99 27.57 4.55
N ASP A 295 0.15 26.94 3.73
CA ASP A 295 -1.12 26.34 4.14
C ASP A 295 -0.94 25.04 4.95
N GLY A 296 0.29 24.52 5.04
CA GLY A 296 0.61 23.32 5.81
C GLY A 296 0.05 22.01 5.24
N ILE A 297 -0.46 22.03 4.00
CA ILE A 297 -1.13 20.87 3.39
C ILE A 297 -0.64 20.62 1.96
N THR A 298 -0.36 21.68 1.17
CA THR A 298 -0.10 21.53 -0.26
C THR A 298 1.37 21.63 -0.64
N TRP A 299 1.72 20.91 -1.71
CA TRP A 299 3.04 20.98 -2.35
C TRP A 299 2.90 21.78 -3.64
N GLY A 300 3.54 22.95 -3.71
CA GLY A 300 3.68 23.77 -4.91
C GLY A 300 4.91 23.38 -5.72
N ASP A 301 4.90 23.69 -7.00
CA ASP A 301 6.05 23.43 -7.88
C ASP A 301 7.12 24.52 -7.72
N LEU A 302 8.39 24.12 -7.67
CA LEU A 302 9.51 25.07 -7.70
C LEU A 302 9.80 25.48 -9.15
N PRO A 303 10.00 26.78 -9.42
CA PRO A 303 10.43 27.24 -10.74
C PRO A 303 11.86 26.75 -11.03
N ASN A 304 12.24 26.71 -12.31
CA ASN A 304 13.58 26.32 -12.78
C ASN A 304 14.05 24.94 -12.27
N GLU A 305 13.15 23.96 -12.22
CA GLU A 305 13.42 22.63 -11.66
C GLU A 305 14.60 21.88 -12.29
N GLU A 306 14.94 22.16 -13.55
CA GLU A 306 16.11 21.58 -14.24
C GLU A 306 17.44 22.15 -13.71
N GLU A 307 17.49 23.44 -13.36
CA GLU A 307 18.67 24.07 -12.74
C GLU A 307 18.88 23.53 -11.32
N ILE A 308 17.80 23.42 -10.55
CA ILE A 308 17.80 22.82 -9.21
C ILE A 308 18.30 21.37 -9.28
N GLU A 309 17.77 20.59 -10.21
CA GLU A 309 18.19 19.20 -10.41
C GLU A 309 19.67 19.11 -10.78
N LYS A 310 20.12 19.90 -11.76
CA LYS A 310 21.53 19.93 -12.19
C LYS A 310 22.46 20.27 -11.03
N ALA A 311 22.08 21.25 -10.21
CA ALA A 311 22.84 21.61 -9.02
C ALA A 311 22.82 20.49 -7.98
N TYR A 312 21.67 19.86 -7.73
CA TYR A 312 21.53 18.77 -6.75
C TYR A 312 22.35 17.53 -7.14
N CYS A 313 22.38 17.17 -8.42
CA CYS A 313 23.14 16.02 -8.94
C CYS A 313 24.65 16.08 -8.60
N SER A 314 25.21 17.28 -8.41
CA SER A 314 26.60 17.43 -7.98
C SER A 314 26.73 17.19 -6.48
N PRO A 315 27.55 16.23 -6.02
CA PRO A 315 27.78 16.01 -4.61
C PRO A 315 28.54 17.16 -3.95
N ALA A 316 29.18 18.08 -4.69
CA ALA A 316 29.85 19.24 -4.10
C ALA A 316 28.86 20.34 -3.68
N ASN A 317 27.71 20.43 -4.35
CA ASN A 317 26.74 21.48 -4.12
C ASN A 317 25.90 21.16 -2.88
N VAL A 318 25.83 22.13 -1.96
CA VAL A 318 24.99 22.07 -0.77
C VAL A 318 23.75 22.96 -0.89
N LEU A 319 23.74 23.90 -1.84
CA LEU A 319 22.63 24.79 -2.11
C LEU A 319 22.53 25.14 -3.60
N CYS A 320 21.38 25.67 -4.01
CA CYS A 320 21.14 26.25 -5.32
C CYS A 320 20.36 27.56 -5.15
N ILE A 321 20.73 28.59 -5.90
CA ILE A 321 20.04 29.88 -5.94
C ILE A 321 19.32 29.95 -7.28
N THR A 322 18.00 30.07 -7.25
CA THR A 322 17.16 30.20 -8.43
C THR A 322 16.39 31.51 -8.40
N GLU A 323 16.28 32.17 -9.55
CA GLU A 323 15.45 33.36 -9.69
C GLU A 323 13.96 32.99 -9.70
N SER A 324 13.14 33.75 -8.99
CA SER A 324 11.69 33.63 -9.00
C SER A 324 11.03 35.00 -9.17
N SER A 325 9.77 35.01 -9.60
CA SER A 325 8.98 36.25 -9.75
C SER A 325 8.86 37.09 -8.47
N THR A 326 9.14 36.51 -7.29
CA THR A 326 9.09 37.16 -5.97
C THR A 326 10.48 37.39 -5.35
N GLY A 327 11.57 37.15 -6.09
CA GLY A 327 12.96 37.28 -5.62
C GLY A 327 13.79 36.00 -5.77
N HIS A 328 14.98 35.95 -5.17
CA HIS A 328 15.83 34.76 -5.19
C HIS A 328 15.31 33.70 -4.20
N GLN A 329 15.14 32.47 -4.67
CA GLN A 329 14.88 31.30 -3.84
C GLN A 329 16.19 30.54 -3.65
N VAL A 330 16.53 30.24 -2.40
CA VAL A 330 17.72 29.45 -2.06
C VAL A 330 17.23 28.08 -1.58
N VAL A 331 17.54 27.03 -2.34
CA VAL A 331 17.22 25.65 -1.98
C VAL A 331 18.46 25.04 -1.33
N ASP A 332 18.34 24.64 -0.06
CA ASP A 332 19.37 23.92 0.68
C ASP A 332 19.16 22.41 0.50
N PHE A 333 20.16 21.74 -0.08
CA PHE A 333 20.13 20.31 -0.38
C PHE A 333 20.48 19.41 0.80
N MET A 334 21.04 19.96 1.88
CA MET A 334 21.34 19.22 3.11
C MET A 334 20.08 19.16 3.98
N SER A 335 19.46 20.31 4.23
CA SER A 335 18.24 20.39 5.04
C SER A 335 16.96 20.09 4.24
N MET A 336 17.04 20.09 2.90
CA MET A 336 15.89 19.96 2.00
C MET A 336 14.83 21.03 2.30
N THR A 337 15.25 22.29 2.36
CA THR A 337 14.42 23.46 2.66
C THR A 337 14.67 24.60 1.68
N CYS A 338 13.72 25.54 1.61
CA CYS A 338 13.87 26.83 0.95
C CYS A 338 13.31 27.92 1.90
N GLY A 339 14.20 28.68 2.53
CA GLY A 339 13.83 29.54 3.66
C GLY A 339 13.31 28.70 4.84
N VAL A 340 12.06 28.92 5.25
CA VAL A 340 11.40 28.14 6.33
C VAL A 340 10.51 27.01 5.80
N SER A 341 10.36 26.91 4.48
CA SER A 341 9.49 25.94 3.84
C SER A 341 10.27 24.68 3.45
N ASP A 342 9.64 23.53 3.63
CA ASP A 342 10.18 22.26 3.21
C ASP A 342 10.23 22.10 1.70
N VAL A 343 11.26 21.42 1.21
CA VAL A 343 11.41 21.04 -0.20
C VAL A 343 11.45 19.51 -0.33
N ARG A 344 10.95 18.99 -1.46
CA ARG A 344 11.09 17.58 -1.83
C ARG A 344 11.39 17.41 -3.32
N ARG A 345 12.09 16.32 -3.62
CA ARG A 345 12.35 15.83 -4.98
C ARG A 345 11.57 14.54 -5.20
N LEU A 346 10.70 14.51 -6.21
CA LEU A 346 10.08 13.28 -6.71
C LEU A 346 10.98 12.65 -7.77
N SER A 347 10.88 11.33 -7.96
CA SER A 347 11.76 10.58 -8.86
C SER A 347 10.99 9.49 -9.58
N THR A 348 11.43 9.12 -10.78
CA THR A 348 11.09 7.81 -11.35
C THR A 348 11.70 6.66 -10.53
N ALA A 349 11.27 5.43 -10.79
CA ALA A 349 11.83 4.25 -10.14
C ALA A 349 13.36 4.19 -10.20
N SER A 350 14.00 3.71 -9.14
CA SER A 350 15.46 3.51 -9.11
C SER A 350 15.89 2.49 -10.18
N SER A 351 16.97 2.78 -10.90
CA SER A 351 17.47 1.95 -11.99
C SER A 351 17.78 0.52 -11.57
N VAL A 352 18.15 0.28 -10.31
CA VAL A 352 18.44 -1.06 -9.79
C VAL A 352 17.20 -1.92 -9.54
N THR A 353 16.01 -1.30 -9.55
CA THR A 353 14.71 -1.97 -9.31
C THR A 353 13.99 -2.34 -10.59
N LYS A 354 14.48 -1.86 -11.74
CA LYS A 354 13.86 -2.07 -13.06
C LYS A 354 14.90 -2.65 -14.02
N PRO A 355 14.48 -3.50 -14.98
CA PRO A 355 15.38 -3.96 -16.01
C PRO A 355 15.96 -2.82 -16.87
N PRO A 356 17.14 -3.00 -17.51
CA PRO A 356 17.84 -1.96 -18.26
C PRO A 356 17.05 -1.28 -19.40
N HIS A 357 16.01 -1.95 -19.93
CA HIS A 357 15.17 -1.38 -21.00
C HIS A 357 14.13 -0.37 -20.50
N PHE A 358 13.96 -0.24 -19.17
CA PHE A 358 13.26 0.90 -18.57
C PHE A 358 14.18 2.12 -18.61
N ILE A 359 14.17 2.82 -19.76
CA ILE A 359 14.84 4.11 -19.90
C ILE A 359 14.20 5.14 -18.94
N LEU A 360 14.98 6.17 -18.61
CA LEU A 360 14.56 7.27 -17.74
C LEU A 360 14.24 6.86 -16.30
N THR A 361 14.71 5.69 -15.86
CA THR A 361 14.82 5.36 -14.44
C THR A 361 15.87 6.25 -13.77
N THR A 362 15.71 6.51 -12.48
CA THR A 362 16.68 7.33 -11.73
C THR A 362 17.87 6.48 -11.34
N GLU A 363 19.03 6.78 -11.93
CA GLU A 363 20.31 6.19 -11.55
C GLU A 363 20.88 6.93 -10.35
N TRP A 364 20.92 6.26 -9.20
CA TRP A 364 21.47 6.81 -7.97
C TRP A 364 22.94 6.45 -7.81
N ILE A 365 23.76 7.47 -7.55
CA ILE A 365 25.20 7.38 -7.41
C ILE A 365 25.58 7.69 -5.97
N TRP A 366 26.49 6.89 -5.44
CA TRP A 366 27.04 7.07 -4.10
C TRP A 366 28.45 7.62 -4.20
N TYR A 367 28.72 8.65 -3.41
CA TYR A 367 30.01 9.33 -3.36
C TYR A 367 30.55 9.34 -1.94
N TRP A 368 31.87 9.27 -1.79
CA TRP A 368 32.56 9.55 -0.53
C TRP A 368 33.52 10.72 -0.71
N ARG A 369 33.73 11.48 0.37
CA ARG A 369 34.63 12.63 0.36
C ARG A 369 36.06 12.19 0.58
N ASN A 370 36.93 12.51 -0.37
CA ASN A 370 38.34 12.15 -0.33
C ASN A 370 39.19 13.16 0.45
N ASP A 371 40.45 12.81 0.69
CA ASP A 371 41.37 13.62 1.52
C ASP A 371 41.70 14.98 0.90
N LYS A 372 41.50 15.13 -0.42
CA LYS A 372 41.63 16.42 -1.13
C LYS A 372 40.35 17.27 -1.08
N GLY A 373 39.33 16.81 -0.34
CA GLY A 373 38.02 17.46 -0.22
C GLY A 373 37.10 17.24 -1.42
N GLY A 374 37.52 16.46 -2.43
CA GLY A 374 36.72 16.10 -3.60
C GLY A 374 35.79 14.91 -3.33
N TRP A 375 34.87 14.64 -4.25
CA TRP A 375 33.91 13.54 -4.16
C TRP A 375 34.27 12.43 -5.15
N THR A 376 34.35 11.20 -4.67
CA THR A 376 34.70 10.03 -5.48
C THR A 376 33.55 9.03 -5.48
N GLU A 377 33.15 8.55 -6.67
CA GLU A 377 32.07 7.58 -6.84
C GLU A 377 32.49 6.18 -6.33
N TYR A 378 31.64 5.51 -5.57
CA TYR A 378 31.89 4.14 -5.15
C TYR A 378 31.94 3.18 -6.34
N GLY A 379 32.99 2.37 -6.41
CA GLY A 379 33.26 1.46 -7.53
C GLY A 379 34.04 2.09 -8.69
N LYS A 380 34.37 3.39 -8.63
CA LYS A 380 35.21 4.06 -9.64
C LYS A 380 36.40 4.76 -8.98
N GLY A 381 37.59 4.56 -9.54
CA GLY A 381 38.82 5.21 -9.11
C GLY A 381 39.89 5.11 -10.21
N GLU A 382 40.77 6.11 -10.29
CA GLU A 382 41.84 6.17 -11.31
C GLU A 382 42.93 5.10 -11.09
N ASP A 383 43.08 4.62 -9.85
CA ASP A 383 44.00 3.54 -9.50
C ASP A 383 43.19 2.34 -9.02
N SER A 384 43.38 1.21 -9.72
CA SER A 384 42.72 -0.07 -9.48
C SER A 384 42.94 -0.60 -8.05
N LYS A 385 43.96 -0.12 -7.32
CA LYS A 385 44.21 -0.45 -5.90
C LYS A 385 43.36 0.35 -4.91
N LEU A 386 42.71 1.43 -5.35
CA LEU A 386 41.90 2.33 -4.51
C LEU A 386 40.39 2.08 -4.63
N VAL A 387 39.96 1.21 -5.54
CA VAL A 387 38.55 0.94 -5.80
C VAL A 387 37.93 0.20 -4.61
N ALA A 388 36.84 0.73 -4.08
CA ALA A 388 36.06 0.06 -3.05
C ALA A 388 35.49 -1.26 -3.59
N SER A 389 35.45 -2.30 -2.74
CA SER A 389 34.85 -3.59 -3.11
C SER A 389 33.33 -3.54 -3.34
N VAL A 390 32.71 -2.37 -3.18
CA VAL A 390 31.28 -2.11 -3.37
C VAL A 390 31.10 -1.01 -4.41
N THR A 391 30.13 -1.18 -5.30
CA THR A 391 29.77 -0.20 -6.33
C THR A 391 28.56 0.64 -5.89
N SER A 392 28.33 1.78 -6.56
CA SER A 392 27.08 2.55 -6.38
C SER A 392 25.82 1.70 -6.60
N GLU A 393 25.85 0.74 -7.53
CA GLU A 393 24.72 -0.17 -7.79
C GLU A 393 24.46 -1.10 -6.60
N ASP A 394 25.53 -1.67 -6.01
CA ASP A 394 25.42 -2.55 -4.84
C ASP A 394 24.91 -1.81 -3.61
N LEU A 395 25.41 -0.58 -3.39
CA LEU A 395 24.99 0.27 -2.29
C LEU A 395 23.53 0.70 -2.44
N GLU A 396 23.09 1.05 -3.65
CA GLU A 396 21.70 1.41 -3.91
C GLU A 396 20.74 0.23 -3.69
N LYS A 397 21.09 -0.99 -4.12
CA LYS A 397 20.28 -2.19 -3.84
C LYS A 397 20.14 -2.43 -2.34
N GLN A 398 21.22 -2.25 -1.58
CA GLN A 398 21.22 -2.46 -0.14
C GLN A 398 20.44 -1.37 0.59
N TYR A 399 20.62 -0.10 0.20
CA TYR A 399 19.89 1.03 0.79
C TYR A 399 18.37 0.93 0.58
N LEU A 400 17.93 0.47 -0.59
CA LEU A 400 16.51 0.24 -0.86
C LEU A 400 15.92 -0.94 -0.07
N ALA A 401 16.75 -1.92 0.29
CA ALA A 401 16.33 -3.06 1.10
C ALA A 401 16.24 -2.68 2.59
N ASP A 402 17.23 -1.93 3.08
CA ASP A 402 17.33 -1.46 4.46
C ASP A 402 18.22 -0.21 4.52
N ASN A 403 17.62 0.94 4.79
CA ASN A 403 18.30 2.24 4.83
C ASN A 403 18.95 2.56 6.18
N GLU A 404 18.81 1.69 7.18
CA GLU A 404 19.48 1.78 8.48
C GLU A 404 20.66 0.78 8.56
N LYS A 405 20.87 -0.01 7.51
CA LYS A 405 21.91 -1.04 7.45
C LYS A 405 23.32 -0.43 7.43
N GLU A 406 24.23 -1.06 8.17
CA GLU A 406 25.67 -0.81 8.07
C GLU A 406 26.33 -1.78 7.08
N ILE A 407 27.14 -1.26 6.15
CA ILE A 407 27.81 -2.06 5.11
C ILE A 407 29.31 -2.11 5.39
N SER A 408 29.84 -3.29 5.67
CA SER A 408 31.28 -3.52 5.74
C SER A 408 31.87 -3.72 4.35
N PHE A 409 32.95 -3.01 4.02
CA PHE A 409 33.65 -3.15 2.75
C PHE A 409 35.16 -2.88 2.92
N THR A 410 35.94 -3.22 1.90
CA THR A 410 37.38 -2.98 1.88
C THR A 410 37.79 -2.03 0.78
N SER A 411 38.75 -1.16 1.07
CA SER A 411 39.42 -0.31 0.09
C SER A 411 40.85 -0.05 0.56
N GLN A 412 41.85 -0.16 -0.32
CA GLN A 412 43.27 0.09 -0.01
C GLN A 412 43.80 -0.69 1.20
N ASN A 413 43.46 -1.97 1.34
CA ASN A 413 43.81 -2.82 2.50
C ASN A 413 43.26 -2.32 3.86
N HIS A 414 42.33 -1.37 3.85
CA HIS A 414 41.62 -0.93 5.03
C HIS A 414 40.19 -1.45 5.01
N GLN A 415 39.67 -1.75 6.21
CA GLN A 415 38.27 -2.10 6.41
C GLN A 415 37.48 -0.86 6.79
N TYR A 416 36.35 -0.68 6.13
CA TYR A 416 35.42 0.41 6.36
C TYR A 416 34.04 -0.12 6.71
N ILE A 417 33.29 0.67 7.48
CA ILE A 417 31.85 0.53 7.62
C ILE A 417 31.20 1.78 7.03
N LEU A 418 30.31 1.61 6.07
CA LEU A 418 29.40 2.65 5.60
C LEU A 418 28.13 2.60 6.42
N LYS A 419 27.73 3.73 7.00
CA LYS A 419 26.48 3.88 7.74
C LYS A 419 25.52 4.75 6.94
N PHE A 420 24.43 4.16 6.47
CA PHE A 420 23.49 4.84 5.57
C PHE A 420 22.75 6.00 6.23
N LYS A 421 22.39 5.86 7.52
CA LYS A 421 21.62 6.86 8.27
C LYS A 421 22.42 8.15 8.50
N GLU A 422 23.66 7.99 8.94
CA GLU A 422 24.58 9.09 9.23
C GLU A 422 25.21 9.66 7.95
N MET A 423 25.06 8.97 6.81
CA MET A 423 25.70 9.32 5.54
C MET A 423 27.22 9.51 5.72
N CYS A 424 27.87 8.55 6.39
CA CYS A 424 29.30 8.55 6.59
C CYS A 424 29.91 7.16 6.43
N GLN A 425 31.20 7.12 6.10
CA GLN A 425 32.01 5.90 6.19
C GLN A 425 33.05 6.04 7.30
N GLN A 426 33.30 4.98 8.05
CA GLN A 426 34.28 4.95 9.13
C GLN A 426 35.36 3.91 8.84
N ASN A 427 36.63 4.30 9.00
CA ASN A 427 37.75 3.37 8.97
C ASN A 427 37.83 2.60 10.29
N LEU A 428 37.79 1.27 10.26
CA LEU A 428 37.75 0.46 11.48
C LEU A 428 39.04 0.51 12.30
N LYS A 429 40.18 0.74 11.66
CA LYS A 429 41.51 0.79 12.29
C LYS A 429 41.79 2.15 12.92
N TYR A 430 41.58 3.23 12.16
CA TYR A 430 41.95 4.59 12.58
C TYR A 430 40.78 5.38 13.17
N LYS A 431 39.56 4.83 13.12
CA LYS A 431 38.30 5.48 13.56
C LYS A 431 38.00 6.82 12.87
N THR A 432 38.70 7.11 11.77
CA THR A 432 38.45 8.29 10.95
C THR A 432 37.13 8.13 10.19
N GLU A 433 36.36 9.22 10.13
CA GLU A 433 35.09 9.27 9.41
C GLU A 433 35.20 10.18 8.18
N ARG A 434 34.49 9.82 7.11
CA ARG A 434 34.38 10.60 5.88
C ARG A 434 32.93 10.72 5.46
N ASP A 435 32.58 11.90 4.97
CA ASP A 435 31.23 12.20 4.47
C ASP A 435 30.89 11.33 3.26
N VAL A 436 29.64 10.90 3.18
CA VAL A 436 29.06 10.17 2.06
C VAL A 436 27.85 10.93 1.54
N ARG A 437 27.65 10.95 0.21
CA ARG A 437 26.50 11.60 -0.42
C ARG A 437 25.90 10.69 -1.48
N ARG A 438 24.57 10.58 -1.45
CA ARG A 438 23.77 9.91 -2.48
C ARG A 438 23.15 10.96 -3.40
N ARG A 439 23.47 10.93 -4.70
CA ARG A 439 22.97 11.88 -5.72
C ARG A 439 22.54 11.17 -7.01
N PRO A 440 21.49 11.63 -7.70
CA PRO A 440 21.07 11.06 -8.97
C PRO A 440 22.02 11.51 -10.10
N ARG A 441 22.19 10.69 -11.13
CA ARG A 441 22.81 11.14 -12.39
C ARG A 441 21.89 12.12 -13.09
N PHE A 442 22.42 13.29 -13.47
CA PHE A 442 21.64 14.34 -14.15
C PHE A 442 21.15 13.87 -15.52
N VAL A 443 19.91 14.24 -15.85
CA VAL A 443 19.27 14.02 -17.16
C VAL A 443 18.57 15.31 -17.56
N SER A 444 19.01 15.97 -18.63
CA SER A 444 18.35 17.19 -19.10
C SER A 444 17.01 16.89 -19.79
N ALA A 445 16.18 17.92 -19.96
CA ALA A 445 14.97 17.82 -20.78
C ALA A 445 15.30 17.42 -22.23
N GLN A 446 16.48 17.80 -22.73
CA GLN A 446 16.98 17.39 -24.03
C GLN A 446 17.37 15.90 -24.05
N ASP A 447 18.03 15.40 -23.01
CA ASP A 447 18.37 13.98 -22.88
C ASP A 447 17.11 13.11 -22.81
N VAL A 448 16.06 13.57 -22.13
CA VAL A 448 14.75 12.89 -22.11
C VAL A 448 14.21 12.75 -23.53
N LYS A 449 14.15 13.85 -24.28
CA LYS A 449 13.67 13.84 -25.67
C LYS A 449 14.53 12.94 -26.57
N SER A 450 15.85 12.99 -26.43
CA SER A 450 16.80 12.16 -27.19
C SER A 450 16.69 10.69 -26.84
N LYS A 451 16.51 10.31 -25.57
CA LYS A 451 16.31 8.91 -25.15
C LYS A 451 14.98 8.34 -25.62
N ILE A 452 13.92 9.17 -25.65
CA ILE A 452 12.62 8.77 -26.21
C ILE A 452 12.75 8.53 -27.72
N LYS A 453 13.29 9.50 -28.47
CA LYS A 453 13.50 9.39 -29.93
C LYS A 453 14.52 8.30 -30.33
N GLY A 454 15.59 8.15 -29.57
CA GLY A 454 16.60 7.12 -29.78
C GLY A 454 16.07 5.71 -29.53
N SER A 455 15.05 5.57 -28.66
CA SER A 455 14.34 4.31 -28.46
C SER A 455 13.32 3.98 -29.57
N GLU A 456 13.09 4.91 -30.51
CA GLU A 456 12.29 4.72 -31.73
C GLU A 456 13.15 4.37 -32.95
N SER A 457 14.48 4.48 -32.86
CA SER A 457 15.42 4.17 -33.94
C SER A 457 16.00 2.76 -33.80
N PRO A 458 16.15 1.95 -34.87
CA PRO A 458 16.56 0.54 -34.75
C PRO A 458 18.03 0.32 -34.39
N ASP A 459 18.89 1.33 -34.55
CA ASP A 459 20.34 1.15 -34.51
C ASP A 459 21.01 2.06 -33.47
N SER A 460 21.50 1.45 -32.37
CA SER A 460 22.58 1.87 -31.44
C SER A 460 22.19 1.58 -29.97
N SER A 461 22.22 0.33 -29.48
CA SER A 461 23.36 -0.51 -29.08
C SER A 461 23.71 -0.46 -27.58
N ALA A 462 23.50 -1.64 -26.96
CA ALA A 462 24.28 -2.27 -25.88
C ALA A 462 23.49 -2.63 -24.59
N SER A 463 22.55 -3.59 -24.71
CA SER A 463 22.45 -4.78 -23.82
C SER A 463 21.17 -5.59 -24.14
N SER A 464 21.35 -6.76 -24.77
CA SER A 464 20.36 -7.78 -25.15
C SER A 464 19.24 -7.35 -26.12
N SER A 465 19.45 -7.56 -27.42
CA SER A 465 18.33 -7.71 -28.36
C SER A 465 17.59 -9.00 -28.03
N VAL A 466 16.56 -8.93 -27.19
CA VAL A 466 15.66 -10.07 -26.95
C VAL A 466 15.03 -10.44 -28.29
N GLU A 467 15.34 -11.64 -28.81
CA GLU A 467 14.67 -12.19 -29.98
C GLU A 467 13.19 -12.36 -29.67
N VAL A 468 12.35 -11.69 -30.46
CA VAL A 468 10.90 -11.91 -30.42
C VAL A 468 10.58 -13.24 -31.12
N PRO A 469 9.53 -13.96 -30.73
CA PRO A 469 9.20 -15.22 -31.37
C PRO A 469 8.98 -15.04 -32.88
N PRO A 470 9.43 -16.01 -33.71
CA PRO A 470 9.39 -15.87 -35.16
C PRO A 470 7.97 -15.79 -35.74
N TYR A 471 6.97 -16.24 -34.98
CA TYR A 471 5.56 -16.19 -35.37
C TYR A 471 4.90 -14.83 -35.07
N TRP A 472 5.60 -13.89 -34.41
CA TRP A 472 5.08 -12.55 -34.20
C TRP A 472 5.06 -11.77 -35.52
N ASP A 473 4.01 -10.96 -35.66
CA ASP A 473 3.91 -9.99 -36.72
C ASP A 473 4.84 -8.82 -36.40
N LYS A 474 5.88 -8.66 -37.22
CA LYS A 474 6.89 -7.61 -37.07
C LYS A 474 6.31 -6.20 -37.22
N GLY A 475 5.21 -6.03 -37.97
CA GLY A 475 4.49 -4.76 -38.12
C GLY A 475 3.62 -4.40 -36.91
N ALA A 476 3.39 -5.36 -36.01
CA ALA A 476 2.66 -5.19 -34.77
C ALA A 476 3.57 -5.16 -33.52
N LEU A 477 4.84 -4.81 -33.70
CA LEU A 477 5.80 -4.54 -32.62
C LEU A 477 5.78 -3.05 -32.28
N ASP A 478 4.87 -2.64 -31.40
CA ASP A 478 5.03 -1.35 -30.74
C ASP A 478 5.98 -1.52 -29.55
N ASN A 479 6.96 -0.63 -29.40
CA ASN A 479 7.97 -0.74 -28.34
C ASN A 479 7.35 -0.52 -26.94
N PHE A 480 6.22 0.18 -26.84
CA PHE A 480 5.71 0.74 -25.58
C PHE A 480 4.22 0.50 -25.30
N THR A 481 3.51 -0.21 -26.18
CA THR A 481 2.11 -0.62 -25.99
C THR A 481 1.94 -2.09 -26.36
N TYR A 482 0.72 -2.63 -26.26
CA TYR A 482 0.38 -3.93 -26.82
C TYR A 482 -0.46 -3.77 -28.09
N LYS A 483 -0.29 -4.70 -29.02
CA LYS A 483 -1.22 -4.92 -30.13
C LYS A 483 -1.82 -6.31 -30.03
N THR A 484 -3.09 -6.46 -30.42
CA THR A 484 -3.70 -7.77 -30.63
C THR A 484 -3.69 -8.11 -32.11
N VAL A 485 -3.28 -9.34 -32.44
CA VAL A 485 -3.24 -9.86 -33.81
C VAL A 485 -4.22 -11.03 -33.89
N PRO A 486 -5.34 -10.90 -34.62
CA PRO A 486 -6.29 -11.99 -34.81
C PRO A 486 -5.63 -13.16 -35.54
N LEU A 487 -5.78 -14.37 -34.99
CA LEU A 487 -5.24 -15.58 -35.58
C LEU A 487 -6.20 -16.17 -36.60
N GLN A 488 -5.66 -16.60 -37.74
CA GLN A 488 -6.41 -17.35 -38.74
C GLN A 488 -6.69 -18.76 -38.23
N SER A 489 -7.92 -19.25 -38.40
CA SER A 489 -8.36 -20.56 -37.91
C SER A 489 -7.57 -21.74 -38.49
N SER A 490 -7.01 -21.57 -39.69
CA SER A 490 -6.12 -22.52 -40.36
C SER A 490 -4.69 -22.54 -39.84
N SER A 491 -4.28 -21.54 -39.04
CA SER A 491 -2.92 -21.47 -38.51
C SER A 491 -2.66 -22.54 -37.46
N LYS A 492 -1.44 -23.10 -37.44
CA LYS A 492 -1.01 -24.07 -36.40
C LYS A 492 -1.14 -23.49 -34.99
N GLU A 493 -0.93 -22.19 -34.86
CA GLU A 493 -1.05 -21.46 -33.59
C GLU A 493 -2.49 -21.45 -33.07
N TYR A 494 -3.46 -21.08 -33.93
CA TYR A 494 -4.88 -21.14 -33.59
C TYR A 494 -5.30 -22.56 -33.22
N GLN A 495 -4.93 -23.56 -34.03
CA GLN A 495 -5.30 -24.96 -33.79
C GLN A 495 -4.76 -25.48 -32.45
N ARG A 496 -3.53 -25.09 -32.08
CA ARG A 496 -2.94 -25.43 -30.78
C ARG A 496 -3.77 -24.86 -29.62
N VAL A 497 -4.04 -23.56 -29.64
CA VAL A 497 -4.78 -22.87 -28.56
C VAL A 497 -6.22 -23.38 -28.49
N SER A 498 -6.87 -23.55 -29.64
CA SER A 498 -8.23 -24.11 -29.75
C SER A 498 -8.31 -25.54 -29.22
N SER A 499 -7.32 -26.40 -29.53
CA SER A 499 -7.27 -27.78 -29.02
C SER A 499 -7.09 -27.81 -27.50
N MET A 500 -6.21 -26.97 -26.96
CA MET A 500 -6.02 -26.84 -25.51
C MET A 500 -7.31 -26.43 -24.79
N PHE A 501 -8.05 -25.47 -25.35
CA PHE A 501 -9.32 -24.99 -24.82
C PHE A 501 -10.40 -26.09 -24.89
N SER A 502 -10.59 -26.66 -26.08
CA SER A 502 -11.65 -27.63 -26.38
C SER A 502 -11.50 -28.95 -25.62
N ARG A 503 -10.29 -29.28 -25.15
CA ARG A 503 -10.03 -30.47 -24.31
C ARG A 503 -10.92 -30.52 -23.06
N THR A 504 -11.29 -29.36 -22.51
CA THR A 504 -12.12 -29.28 -21.29
C THR A 504 -13.38 -28.44 -21.46
N LEU A 505 -13.52 -27.70 -22.56
CA LEU A 505 -14.72 -26.97 -22.96
C LEU A 505 -15.16 -27.34 -24.40
N PRO A 506 -15.46 -28.62 -24.70
CA PRO A 506 -15.74 -29.06 -26.07
C PRO A 506 -17.10 -28.57 -26.62
N ARG A 507 -17.98 -28.07 -25.74
CA ARG A 507 -19.32 -27.57 -26.12
C ARG A 507 -19.37 -26.07 -26.36
N SER A 508 -18.30 -25.35 -26.03
CA SER A 508 -18.21 -23.91 -26.23
C SER A 508 -17.77 -23.60 -27.65
N ILE A 509 -18.28 -22.50 -28.20
CA ILE A 509 -17.95 -22.04 -29.55
C ILE A 509 -16.91 -20.93 -29.43
N ILE A 510 -15.73 -21.14 -30.01
CA ILE A 510 -14.68 -20.10 -30.10
C ILE A 510 -15.04 -19.15 -31.25
N HIS A 511 -15.19 -17.87 -30.94
CA HIS A 511 -15.45 -16.81 -31.93
C HIS A 511 -14.14 -16.26 -32.50
N SER A 512 -13.15 -16.04 -31.63
CA SER A 512 -11.83 -15.55 -32.04
C SER A 512 -10.73 -15.96 -31.06
N ILE A 513 -9.50 -16.03 -31.59
CA ILE A 513 -8.28 -16.12 -30.79
C ILE A 513 -7.37 -15.00 -31.27
N GLU A 514 -6.98 -14.12 -30.36
CA GLU A 514 -6.09 -12.99 -30.64
C GLU A 514 -4.77 -13.21 -29.92
N ARG A 515 -3.65 -13.07 -30.63
CA ARG A 515 -2.32 -13.03 -30.02
C ARG A 515 -2.01 -11.64 -29.52
N VAL A 516 -1.60 -11.54 -28.27
CA VAL A 516 -1.13 -10.28 -27.68
C VAL A 516 0.36 -10.14 -27.97
N GLN A 517 0.74 -9.03 -28.58
CA GLN A 517 2.12 -8.66 -28.84
C GLN A 517 2.46 -7.41 -28.03
N ASN A 518 3.07 -7.64 -26.88
CA ASN A 518 3.64 -6.59 -26.03
C ASN A 518 5.15 -6.84 -25.88
N LEU A 519 5.96 -6.04 -26.56
CA LEU A 519 7.43 -6.21 -26.57
C LEU A 519 8.05 -5.93 -25.21
N SER A 520 7.52 -4.95 -24.48
CA SER A 520 8.00 -4.60 -23.14
C SER A 520 7.76 -5.73 -22.15
N LEU A 521 6.55 -6.30 -22.11
CA LEU A 521 6.26 -7.45 -21.25
C LEU A 521 7.06 -8.69 -21.67
N TRP A 522 7.28 -8.89 -22.97
CA TRP A 522 8.10 -10.00 -23.47
C TRP A 522 9.55 -9.90 -23.02
N ARG A 523 10.17 -8.71 -23.11
CA ARG A 523 11.54 -8.48 -22.62
C ARG A 523 11.68 -8.77 -21.14
N VAL A 524 10.70 -8.34 -20.33
CA VAL A 524 10.70 -8.61 -18.89
C VAL A 524 10.53 -10.10 -18.60
N PHE A 525 9.62 -10.77 -19.31
CA PHE A 525 9.39 -12.20 -19.18
C PHE A 525 10.65 -13.01 -19.54
N HIS A 526 11.32 -12.66 -20.65
CA HIS A 526 12.55 -13.33 -21.07
C HIS A 526 13.69 -13.09 -20.07
N TRP A 527 13.85 -11.86 -19.59
CA TRP A 527 14.82 -11.55 -18.54
C TRP A 527 14.57 -12.38 -17.27
N GLN A 528 13.31 -12.49 -16.82
CA GLN A 528 12.96 -13.31 -15.66
C GLN A 528 13.30 -14.79 -15.90
N LYS A 529 13.05 -15.30 -17.11
CA LYS A 529 13.42 -16.66 -17.51
C LYS A 529 14.93 -16.88 -17.44
N GLU A 530 15.73 -15.92 -17.91
CA GLU A 530 17.19 -15.99 -17.81
C GLU A 530 17.67 -15.99 -16.35
N GLN A 531 17.07 -15.17 -15.48
CA GLN A 531 17.41 -15.16 -14.05
C GLN A 531 17.10 -16.51 -13.41
N MET A 532 15.93 -17.09 -13.70
CA MET A 532 15.53 -18.40 -13.18
C MET A 532 16.46 -19.51 -13.70
N ASN A 533 16.87 -19.45 -14.97
CA ASN A 533 17.81 -20.39 -15.58
C ASN A 533 19.18 -20.33 -14.88
N LYS A 534 19.74 -19.12 -14.71
CA LYS A 534 21.02 -18.92 -14.01
C LYS A 534 20.96 -19.45 -12.57
N ARG A 535 19.88 -19.15 -11.84
CA ARG A 535 19.68 -19.64 -10.47
C ARG A 535 19.56 -21.17 -10.40
N ASN A 536 19.08 -21.81 -11.47
CA ASN A 536 18.98 -23.26 -11.59
C ASN A 536 20.25 -23.90 -12.19
N GLY A 537 21.40 -23.19 -12.18
CA GLY A 537 22.67 -23.72 -12.65
C GLY A 537 22.76 -23.92 -14.16
N GLY A 538 22.00 -23.16 -14.95
CA GLY A 538 21.93 -23.33 -16.41
C GLY A 538 20.80 -24.26 -16.88
N GLY A 539 20.02 -24.82 -15.95
CA GLY A 539 18.89 -25.69 -16.27
C GLY A 539 17.72 -24.96 -16.91
N ALA A 540 17.06 -25.63 -17.86
CA ALA A 540 15.83 -25.12 -18.48
C ALA A 540 14.75 -24.84 -17.42
N VAL A 541 14.08 -23.69 -17.56
CA VAL A 541 12.99 -23.29 -16.66
C VAL A 541 11.68 -23.92 -17.15
N ASP A 542 10.96 -24.63 -16.27
CA ASP A 542 9.62 -25.15 -16.57
C ASP A 542 8.68 -23.95 -16.87
N GLN A 543 8.18 -23.92 -18.10
CA GLN A 543 7.25 -22.92 -18.60
C GLN A 543 6.01 -23.62 -19.15
N ARG A 544 4.83 -23.11 -18.81
CA ARG A 544 3.55 -23.74 -19.17
C ARG A 544 2.57 -22.73 -19.74
N TYR A 545 1.81 -23.18 -20.73
CA TYR A 545 0.63 -22.45 -21.21
C TYR A 545 -0.56 -22.80 -20.31
N LEU A 546 -1.09 -21.80 -19.63
CA LEU A 546 -2.16 -21.96 -18.65
C LEU A 546 -3.29 -20.95 -18.87
N PHE A 547 -4.50 -21.31 -18.47
CA PHE A 547 -5.70 -20.49 -18.63
C PHE A 547 -5.91 -19.54 -17.45
N HIS A 548 -6.41 -18.34 -17.73
CA HIS A 548 -6.86 -17.38 -16.71
C HIS A 548 -8.18 -16.72 -17.14
N GLY A 549 -9.26 -17.02 -16.41
CA GLY A 549 -10.55 -16.37 -16.60
C GLY A 549 -10.62 -15.08 -15.79
N THR A 550 -11.11 -14.00 -16.41
CA THR A 550 -11.22 -12.68 -15.76
C THR A 550 -12.45 -11.92 -16.25
N ASP A 551 -12.71 -10.76 -15.66
CA ASP A 551 -13.74 -9.86 -16.12
C ASP A 551 -13.29 -9.12 -17.39
N GLU A 552 -14.19 -8.98 -18.37
CA GLU A 552 -13.90 -8.30 -19.64
C GLU A 552 -13.32 -6.88 -19.45
N SER A 553 -13.71 -6.17 -18.38
CA SER A 553 -13.18 -4.84 -18.06
C SER A 553 -11.69 -4.81 -17.69
N LEU A 554 -11.09 -5.96 -17.39
CA LEU A 554 -9.69 -6.10 -16.99
C LEU A 554 -8.76 -6.51 -18.15
N ILE A 555 -9.31 -6.96 -19.29
CA ILE A 555 -8.52 -7.46 -20.43
C ILE A 555 -7.47 -6.45 -20.88
N ALA A 556 -7.89 -5.20 -21.16
CA ALA A 556 -6.97 -4.16 -21.64
C ALA A 556 -5.87 -3.83 -20.62
N ALA A 557 -6.22 -3.78 -19.33
CA ALA A 557 -5.24 -3.52 -18.27
C ALA A 557 -4.20 -4.64 -18.16
N ILE A 558 -4.62 -5.90 -18.29
CA ILE A 558 -3.73 -7.07 -18.24
C ILE A 558 -2.79 -7.09 -19.45
N CYS A 559 -3.28 -6.82 -20.66
CA CYS A 559 -2.42 -6.76 -21.85
C CYS A 559 -1.37 -5.65 -21.78
N GLU A 560 -1.73 -4.51 -21.17
CA GLU A 560 -0.85 -3.35 -21.03
C GLU A 560 0.20 -3.57 -19.92
N GLN A 561 -0.22 -4.10 -18.76
CA GLN A 561 0.56 -4.01 -17.51
C GLN A 561 0.86 -5.34 -16.84
N ASN A 562 0.45 -6.43 -17.49
CA ASN A 562 0.53 -7.80 -16.99
C ASN A 562 -0.46 -8.08 -15.85
N PHE A 563 -0.52 -9.34 -15.42
CA PHE A 563 -1.39 -9.77 -14.34
C PHE A 563 -0.92 -9.23 -12.99
N ASP A 564 -1.81 -8.51 -12.29
CA ASP A 564 -1.59 -8.09 -10.90
C ASP A 564 -2.75 -8.59 -10.04
N TRP A 565 -2.49 -9.58 -9.19
CA TRP A 565 -3.49 -10.18 -8.31
C TRP A 565 -4.10 -9.19 -7.31
N ARG A 566 -3.44 -8.06 -7.03
CA ARG A 566 -3.97 -6.98 -6.20
C ARG A 566 -5.06 -6.17 -6.92
N ILE A 567 -5.08 -6.22 -8.25
CA ILE A 567 -6.00 -5.50 -9.12
C ILE A 567 -7.06 -6.44 -9.73
N CYS A 568 -6.65 -7.66 -10.09
CA CYS A 568 -7.51 -8.63 -10.80
C CYS A 568 -8.49 -9.40 -9.89
N GLY A 569 -8.54 -9.05 -8.60
CA GLY A 569 -9.38 -9.70 -7.59
C GLY A 569 -8.76 -10.99 -7.04
N SER A 570 -8.91 -11.22 -5.74
CA SER A 570 -8.46 -12.43 -5.04
C SER A 570 -9.57 -13.49 -5.07
N HIS A 571 -9.84 -14.03 -6.25
CA HIS A 571 -10.78 -15.15 -6.38
C HIS A 571 -10.09 -16.46 -5.98
N GLY A 572 -10.35 -16.91 -4.75
CA GLY A 572 -9.84 -18.16 -4.19
C GLY A 572 -8.37 -18.09 -3.79
N THR A 573 -8.06 -17.61 -2.59
CA THR A 573 -6.68 -17.54 -2.06
C THR A 573 -6.23 -18.85 -1.41
N LEU A 574 -6.74 -20.01 -1.83
CA LEU A 574 -6.57 -21.27 -1.11
C LEU A 574 -5.12 -21.75 -1.09
N TYR A 575 -4.35 -21.45 -2.15
CA TYR A 575 -2.97 -21.90 -2.34
C TYR A 575 -1.96 -20.73 -2.35
N GLY A 576 -2.38 -19.55 -1.88
CA GLY A 576 -1.54 -18.37 -1.75
C GLY A 576 -2.22 -17.09 -2.24
N LYS A 577 -1.66 -15.94 -1.87
CA LYS A 577 -2.06 -14.60 -2.33
C LYS A 577 -1.23 -14.21 -3.56
N GLY A 578 -1.58 -14.78 -4.71
CA GLY A 578 -0.92 -14.56 -5.99
C GLY A 578 -1.90 -14.64 -7.17
N SER A 579 -1.37 -14.57 -8.39
CA SER A 579 -2.13 -14.74 -9.63
C SER A 579 -2.36 -16.23 -9.91
N TYR A 580 -3.63 -16.62 -10.10
CA TYR A 580 -4.03 -18.02 -10.29
C TYR A 580 -4.14 -18.36 -11.78
N PHE A 581 -3.58 -19.49 -12.16
CA PHE A 581 -3.63 -20.03 -13.52
C PHE A 581 -4.05 -21.49 -13.47
N ALA A 582 -4.94 -21.90 -14.36
CA ALA A 582 -5.46 -23.25 -14.42
C ALA A 582 -4.89 -24.01 -15.62
N ARG A 583 -4.62 -25.30 -15.44
CA ARG A 583 -4.31 -26.21 -16.54
C ARG A 583 -5.49 -26.38 -17.50
N ASP A 584 -6.71 -26.36 -16.95
CA ASP A 584 -7.94 -26.69 -17.66
C ASP A 584 -8.79 -25.44 -17.86
N ALA A 585 -9.23 -25.19 -19.10
CA ALA A 585 -10.04 -24.02 -19.47
C ALA A 585 -11.37 -24.00 -18.73
N SER A 586 -11.98 -25.16 -18.46
CA SER A 586 -13.24 -25.28 -17.71
C SER A 586 -13.16 -24.74 -16.29
N TYR A 587 -11.98 -24.81 -15.65
CA TYR A 587 -11.77 -24.19 -14.34
C TYR A 587 -11.86 -22.67 -14.44
N SER A 588 -11.18 -22.11 -15.46
CA SER A 588 -11.10 -20.67 -15.74
C SER A 588 -12.41 -20.07 -16.24
N ASP A 589 -13.24 -20.82 -16.95
CA ASP A 589 -14.57 -20.38 -17.42
C ASP A 589 -15.48 -19.86 -16.30
N ARG A 590 -15.35 -20.44 -15.10
CA ARG A 590 -16.12 -20.02 -13.90
C ARG A 590 -15.77 -18.60 -13.43
N TYR A 591 -14.61 -18.09 -13.83
CA TYR A 591 -14.13 -16.77 -13.49
C TYR A 591 -14.20 -15.78 -14.67
N ALA A 592 -14.43 -16.29 -15.88
CA ALA A 592 -14.63 -15.46 -17.07
C ALA A 592 -16.02 -14.81 -17.04
N LYS A 593 -16.06 -13.50 -16.75
CA LYS A 593 -17.32 -12.72 -16.66
C LYS A 593 -17.54 -11.91 -17.93
N SER A 594 -18.75 -12.03 -18.46
CA SER A 594 -19.21 -11.33 -19.66
C SER A 594 -19.98 -10.07 -19.30
N ARG A 595 -19.78 -8.97 -20.03
CA ARG A 595 -20.56 -7.73 -19.87
C ARG A 595 -22.02 -7.86 -20.33
N ASN A 596 -22.28 -8.70 -21.33
CA ASN A 596 -23.59 -8.87 -21.97
C ASN A 596 -24.23 -10.25 -21.70
N GLY A 597 -23.52 -11.14 -20.99
CA GLY A 597 -23.94 -12.50 -20.69
C GLY A 597 -23.89 -13.48 -21.87
N LYS A 598 -23.45 -13.03 -23.05
CA LYS A 598 -23.47 -13.80 -24.31
C LYS A 598 -22.09 -14.28 -24.75
N THR A 599 -21.05 -13.48 -24.52
CA THR A 599 -19.67 -13.82 -24.91
C THR A 599 -18.71 -13.61 -23.76
N LYS A 600 -17.82 -14.58 -23.52
CA LYS A 600 -16.80 -14.56 -22.46
C LYS A 600 -15.42 -14.40 -23.08
N LYS A 601 -14.50 -13.81 -22.31
CA LYS A 601 -13.07 -13.74 -22.66
C LYS A 601 -12.23 -14.39 -21.57
N MET A 602 -11.20 -15.13 -21.98
CA MET A 602 -10.18 -15.64 -21.08
C MET A 602 -8.81 -15.57 -21.72
N PHE A 603 -7.76 -15.54 -20.90
CA PHE A 603 -6.39 -15.59 -21.37
C PHE A 603 -5.86 -17.02 -21.45
N VAL A 604 -4.97 -17.26 -22.41
CA VAL A 604 -3.91 -18.26 -22.31
C VAL A 604 -2.60 -17.52 -22.10
N ALA A 605 -2.00 -17.70 -20.94
CA ALA A 605 -0.75 -17.07 -20.56
C ALA A 605 0.40 -18.10 -20.60
N LEU A 606 1.58 -17.65 -21.02
CA LEU A 606 2.82 -18.38 -20.84
C LEU A 606 3.38 -18.04 -19.46
N VAL A 607 3.59 -19.05 -18.63
CA VAL A 607 3.92 -18.89 -17.20
C VAL A 607 5.19 -19.65 -16.85
N LEU A 608 6.17 -18.97 -16.26
CA LEU A 608 7.39 -19.57 -15.71
C LEU A 608 7.07 -20.19 -14.34
N VAL A 609 6.54 -21.42 -14.35
CA VAL A 609 6.14 -22.12 -13.12
C VAL A 609 7.34 -22.60 -12.31
N GLY A 610 8.48 -22.86 -12.97
CA GLY A 610 9.73 -23.27 -12.33
C GLY A 610 9.56 -24.47 -11.40
N ASN A 611 10.31 -24.49 -10.30
CA ASN A 611 10.11 -25.49 -9.25
C ASN A 611 8.94 -25.06 -8.37
N PHE A 612 7.94 -25.91 -8.22
CA PHE A 612 6.75 -25.62 -7.43
C PHE A 612 6.58 -26.57 -6.24
N THR A 613 5.78 -26.15 -5.28
CA THR A 613 5.37 -26.95 -4.12
C THR A 613 3.92 -26.66 -3.75
N ARG A 614 3.31 -27.47 -2.90
CA ARG A 614 1.92 -27.27 -2.46
C ARG A 614 1.74 -25.94 -1.74
N GLY A 615 0.77 -25.15 -2.18
CA GLY A 615 0.43 -23.85 -1.59
C GLY A 615 -0.48 -23.94 -0.38
N ASN A 616 -0.61 -22.83 0.35
CA ASN A 616 -1.62 -22.61 1.38
C ASN A 616 -2.07 -21.15 1.42
N ASN A 617 -3.16 -20.86 2.14
CA ASN A 617 -3.84 -19.57 2.07
C ASN A 617 -3.13 -18.39 2.75
N THR A 618 -2.12 -18.63 3.58
CA THR A 618 -1.37 -17.59 4.28
C THR A 618 -0.17 -17.10 3.48
N LEU A 619 0.26 -17.85 2.45
CA LEU A 619 1.44 -17.52 1.67
C LEU A 619 1.25 -16.23 0.87
N VAL A 620 2.24 -15.33 0.98
CA VAL A 620 2.36 -14.10 0.18
C VAL A 620 3.56 -14.14 -0.78
N ARG A 621 4.36 -15.21 -0.71
CA ARG A 621 5.47 -15.56 -1.58
C ARG A 621 5.66 -17.08 -1.56
N PRO A 622 6.36 -17.69 -2.54
CA PRO A 622 6.68 -19.09 -2.49
C PRO A 622 7.51 -19.44 -1.24
N PRO A 623 7.35 -20.63 -0.64
CA PRO A 623 8.11 -21.06 0.52
C PRO A 623 9.57 -21.37 0.15
N GLN A 624 10.44 -21.45 1.17
CA GLN A 624 11.83 -21.89 1.00
C GLN A 624 11.92 -23.38 0.70
N LYS A 625 12.89 -23.77 -0.15
CA LYS A 625 13.16 -25.19 -0.42
C LYS A 625 13.85 -25.82 0.80
N PRO A 626 13.53 -27.08 1.14
CA PRO A 626 14.24 -27.78 2.21
C PRO A 626 15.76 -27.76 1.95
N ASN A 627 16.55 -27.44 2.98
CA ASN A 627 18.01 -27.42 2.93
C ASN A 627 18.63 -26.46 1.88
N SER A 628 17.92 -25.40 1.49
CA SER A 628 18.43 -24.38 0.57
C SER A 628 18.03 -22.98 1.03
N GLN A 629 18.90 -21.99 0.76
CA GLN A 629 18.54 -20.58 0.90
C GLN A 629 17.60 -20.10 -0.21
N SER A 630 17.35 -20.92 -1.24
CA SER A 630 16.47 -20.58 -2.36
C SER A 630 15.00 -20.92 -2.08
N SER A 631 14.10 -20.07 -2.59
CA SER A 631 12.66 -20.35 -2.57
C SER A 631 12.20 -21.14 -3.78
N TYR A 632 11.05 -21.79 -3.67
CA TYR A 632 10.29 -22.27 -4.83
C TYR A 632 9.86 -21.09 -5.73
N ASP A 633 9.37 -21.39 -6.91
CA ASP A 633 9.02 -20.42 -7.94
C ASP A 633 7.52 -20.16 -8.05
N SER A 634 6.72 -21.18 -7.74
CA SER A 634 5.27 -21.07 -7.71
C SER A 634 4.68 -22.06 -6.70
N CYS A 635 3.39 -21.88 -6.40
CA CYS A 635 2.63 -22.80 -5.55
C CYS A 635 1.57 -23.54 -6.37
N VAL A 636 1.25 -24.77 -6.00
CA VAL A 636 0.24 -25.60 -6.69
C VAL A 636 -0.77 -26.20 -5.72
N ASP A 637 -1.87 -26.71 -6.28
CA ASP A 637 -2.87 -27.48 -5.53
C ASP A 637 -2.38 -28.92 -5.23
N ASN A 638 -1.68 -29.54 -6.19
CA ASN A 638 -1.12 -30.87 -6.09
C ASN A 638 0.25 -30.94 -6.79
N GLU A 639 1.28 -31.46 -6.11
CA GLU A 639 2.66 -31.51 -6.65
C GLU A 639 2.87 -32.56 -7.74
N THR A 640 2.07 -33.64 -7.73
CA THR A 640 2.19 -34.74 -8.70
C THR A 640 1.41 -34.48 -9.98
N ASN A 641 0.23 -33.85 -9.87
CA ASN A 641 -0.62 -33.53 -10.99
C ASN A 641 -1.29 -32.17 -10.80
N PRO A 642 -0.53 -31.07 -10.93
CA PRO A 642 -1.03 -29.72 -10.66
C PRO A 642 -2.11 -29.32 -11.66
N ALA A 643 -3.28 -28.94 -11.15
CA ALA A 643 -4.36 -28.34 -11.93
C ALA A 643 -4.37 -26.81 -11.80
N ILE A 644 -3.81 -26.28 -10.71
CA ILE A 644 -3.75 -24.85 -10.40
C ILE A 644 -2.32 -24.46 -10.09
N PHE A 645 -1.88 -23.35 -10.65
CA PHE A 645 -0.61 -22.69 -10.35
C PHE A 645 -0.87 -21.30 -9.80
N VAL A 646 -0.17 -20.94 -8.73
CA VAL A 646 -0.19 -19.62 -8.09
C VAL A 646 1.18 -18.98 -8.23
N VAL A 647 1.21 -17.86 -8.92
CA VAL A 647 2.43 -17.10 -9.21
C VAL A 647 2.39 -15.76 -8.49
N PHE A 648 3.47 -15.42 -7.80
CA PHE A 648 3.52 -14.25 -6.93
C PHE A 648 4.20 -13.05 -7.62
N GLU A 649 5.08 -13.29 -8.58
CA GLU A 649 5.76 -12.26 -9.36
C GLU A 649 5.18 -12.12 -10.76
N LYS A 650 4.72 -10.91 -11.10
CA LYS A 650 4.11 -10.65 -12.41
C LYS A 650 5.06 -10.84 -13.59
N PHE A 651 6.37 -10.76 -13.36
CA PHE A 651 7.40 -10.94 -14.39
C PHE A 651 7.55 -12.40 -14.85
N GLN A 652 6.99 -13.36 -14.10
CA GLN A 652 6.94 -14.78 -14.50
C GLN A 652 5.82 -15.07 -15.52
N ILE A 653 5.05 -14.07 -15.95
CA ILE A 653 3.83 -14.28 -16.74
C ILE A 653 3.90 -13.45 -18.01
N TYR A 654 3.45 -14.03 -19.12
CA TYR A 654 3.19 -13.31 -20.37
C TYR A 654 1.76 -13.63 -20.86
N PRO A 655 0.85 -12.64 -20.94
CA PRO A 655 -0.47 -12.85 -21.54
C PRO A 655 -0.29 -13.01 -23.05
N GLU A 656 -0.29 -14.24 -23.57
CA GLU A 656 0.06 -14.50 -24.97
C GLU A 656 -1.16 -14.52 -25.89
N TYR A 657 -2.30 -15.05 -25.42
CA TYR A 657 -3.52 -15.14 -26.21
C TYR A 657 -4.77 -14.74 -25.43
N ILE A 658 -5.74 -14.16 -26.13
CA ILE A 658 -7.10 -13.93 -25.67
C ILE A 658 -8.02 -14.83 -26.49
N ILE A 659 -8.88 -15.60 -25.82
CA ILE A 659 -9.92 -16.41 -26.45
C ILE A 659 -11.27 -15.75 -26.16
N GLU A 660 -12.02 -15.43 -27.20
CA GLU A 660 -13.43 -15.03 -27.12
C GLU A 660 -14.32 -16.20 -27.51
N TYR A 661 -15.27 -16.57 -26.65
CA TYR A 661 -16.11 -17.76 -26.81
C TYR A 661 -17.50 -17.59 -26.19
N SER A 662 -18.42 -18.51 -26.50
CA SER A 662 -19.76 -18.61 -25.89
C SER A 662 -20.13 -20.04 -25.53
#